data_AF-A0AAW1T4V4-F1
#
_entry.id   AF-A0AAW1T4V4-F1
#
_cell.length_a   1.000
_cell.length_b   1.000
_cell.length_c   1.000
_cell.angle_alpha   90.00
_cell.angle_beta   90.00
_cell.angle_gamma   90.00
#
_symmetry.space_group_name_H-M   'P 1'
#
loop_
_entity.id
_entity.type
_entity.pdbx_description
1 polymer ?
#
loop_
_entity_poly.entity_id
_entity_poly.type
_entity_poly.pdbx_seq_one_letter_code
_entity_poly.pdbx_strand_id
1 'polypeptide(L)'
;HGYDVYGFISCTGTNFLIRSNAYQQAGWTPTYTLTEDYALGMELTRHKWHCRYVEEYLAIGEAPEQIRNCFQQRSRWCKGHFQIVMSSEHTPLFMDGLTFFQRFLYLTGVWAYVVGALTTPMFIIIPLVTIWAGVFPIVVSQWAAIALTAYLCCQFLILNYSRKRKHTFPLWFNWVANNILWWTFVKACWRAAGSTCGSTITFKTTLKGTGRLANSNLGDLWIHVVSFCALLASFGFGLWKVCTGPTVITTLSISLVWTVYAMIPPYLLLHYTYIGTGTTLRLACKIGYLLTILAGICAIILLWLVYPQQYNYSTVMNDTFFFSSSQQVGTLPANFAVPWRNSAFVNPPNPPAVTKPNFGKITGGWITNGDVGTLQVTLPTAFAVTMMAWSLLEFPDAYVKSNTTLTAQNTLKTGTDYLRQLYVVDTRYGGKVGTGSNAVSYNDYYIVYQIGNWTQDKTWWGRLDTYPYTRPVFYNSTAGGMSDVAGQITAALVSSALVIQDTDPTRYASLMADAVNLYAAASLNTKNRASYSASFNYPCAPNLVSNVAPATGCAPVDVYFNGSAVGYYNSTSFYDDLAWAAIWLYKATNDPGYLADARTWHQDHQDSVESTLDSSYIFNWNDLTYGNGLLLAEATDEMGFHYYVQGYLQRWVCTSGGKISYTANGRAVNSQDPSFSQTMNAAFLAMVYGQRIQYEKSPLPFQAKVPYMDETKSQRYICWTRTQVRYMLGGNTLAGRSFVGGFGHSPPSRIHDYGASCPKAPAPCSQLEALYNPGANPNVLYGAMVNGPDYKEGDFFTDARAGTNDTYVALDWNVGFQGAVAGLNQATGSYDQCLQGFGIFTQDTAICAGAATSS
;
A
#
# COMPACT_ATOMS: atom_id res chain seq x y z
N HIS A 1 -13.36 47.90 20.90
CA HIS A 1 -14.13 47.23 21.97
C HIS A 1 -13.52 45.87 22.22
N GLY A 2 -13.08 45.61 23.45
CA GLY A 2 -12.39 44.38 23.84
C GLY A 2 -13.34 43.41 24.53
N TYR A 3 -12.79 42.59 25.44
CA TYR A 3 -13.59 41.68 26.27
C TYR A 3 -14.56 42.40 27.23
N ASP A 4 -14.42 43.72 27.40
CA ASP A 4 -15.28 44.55 28.25
C ASP A 4 -16.76 44.56 27.82
N VAL A 5 -17.03 44.37 26.53
CA VAL A 5 -18.39 44.20 25.99
C VAL A 5 -19.07 42.95 26.55
N TYR A 6 -18.29 41.91 26.81
CA TYR A 6 -18.78 40.64 27.35
C TYR A 6 -18.78 40.62 28.89
N GLY A 7 -18.56 41.78 29.52
CA GLY A 7 -18.52 41.90 30.98
C GLY A 7 -17.30 41.24 31.61
N PHE A 8 -16.19 41.09 30.88
CA PHE A 8 -14.91 40.67 31.42
C PHE A 8 -14.12 41.90 31.90
N ILE A 9 -13.66 41.87 33.14
CA ILE A 9 -12.82 42.93 33.72
C ILE A 9 -11.37 42.44 33.76
N SER A 10 -10.52 43.09 32.94
CA SER A 10 -9.08 42.82 32.86
C SER A 10 -8.30 43.87 33.65
N CYS A 11 -8.15 43.67 34.96
CA CYS A 11 -7.33 44.54 35.82
C CYS A 11 -5.83 44.19 35.71
N THR A 12 -5.30 44.00 34.51
CA THR A 12 -3.92 43.50 34.30
C THR A 12 -2.88 44.61 34.37
N GLY A 13 -2.01 44.59 35.38
CA GLY A 13 -0.92 45.56 35.56
C GLY A 13 -1.39 46.86 36.23
N THR A 14 -0.53 47.87 36.25
CA THR A 14 -0.75 49.10 37.06
C THR A 14 -1.60 50.19 36.38
N ASN A 15 -2.17 49.92 35.21
CA ASN A 15 -2.76 50.96 34.34
C ASN A 15 -4.29 50.89 34.30
N PHE A 16 -4.94 50.90 35.46
CA PHE A 16 -6.39 50.99 35.58
C PHE A 16 -6.82 51.89 36.74
N LEU A 17 -7.99 52.52 36.62
CA LEU A 17 -8.62 53.29 37.68
C LEU A 17 -9.85 52.53 38.20
N ILE A 18 -9.97 52.46 39.51
CA ILE A 18 -11.06 51.76 40.20
C ILE A 18 -11.78 52.72 41.14
N ARG A 19 -13.12 52.65 41.19
CA ARG A 19 -13.89 53.40 42.19
C ARG A 19 -13.61 52.81 43.57
N SER A 20 -13.39 53.65 44.58
CA SER A 20 -13.07 53.22 45.93
C SER A 20 -14.13 52.26 46.52
N ASN A 21 -15.41 52.52 46.28
CA ASN A 21 -16.50 51.65 46.71
C ASN A 21 -16.48 50.27 46.02
N ALA A 22 -16.15 50.21 44.73
CA ALA A 22 -16.01 48.96 44.00
C ALA A 22 -14.83 48.13 44.53
N TYR A 23 -13.71 48.82 44.82
CA TYR A 23 -12.52 48.19 45.38
C TYR A 23 -12.76 47.62 46.79
N GLN A 24 -13.49 48.37 47.63
CA GLN A 24 -13.89 47.90 48.96
C GLN A 24 -14.85 46.70 48.87
N GLN A 25 -15.82 46.74 47.95
CA GLN A 25 -16.77 45.63 47.76
C GLN A 25 -16.10 44.34 47.27
N ALA A 26 -15.07 44.46 46.43
CA ALA A 26 -14.28 43.32 45.97
C ALA A 26 -13.33 42.74 47.03
N GLY A 27 -13.32 43.28 48.26
CA GLY A 27 -12.48 42.79 49.35
C GLY A 27 -11.03 43.28 49.29
N TRP A 28 -10.78 44.44 48.67
CA TRP A 28 -9.44 45.01 48.43
C TRP A 28 -8.58 44.13 47.50
N THR A 29 -7.25 44.27 47.52
CA THR A 29 -6.37 43.46 46.66
C THR A 29 -6.36 42.00 47.10
N PRO A 30 -6.70 41.05 46.21
CA PRO A 30 -6.64 39.62 46.52
C PRO A 30 -5.22 39.16 46.87
N THR A 31 -5.06 38.45 47.99
CA THR A 31 -3.76 37.94 48.46
C THR A 31 -3.58 36.44 48.24
N TYR A 32 -4.62 35.74 47.79
CA TYR A 32 -4.62 34.28 47.60
C TYR A 32 -3.94 33.80 46.31
N THR A 33 -3.45 34.72 45.47
CA THR A 33 -2.83 34.38 44.17
C THR A 33 -1.69 35.34 43.84
N LEU A 34 -0.72 34.86 43.04
CA LEU A 34 0.35 35.65 42.44
C LEU A 34 -0.12 36.58 41.31
N THR A 35 -1.38 36.49 40.90
CA THR A 35 -2.03 37.37 39.91
C THR A 35 -3.21 38.06 40.55
N GLU A 36 -2.91 38.86 41.56
CA GLU A 36 -3.86 39.65 42.36
C GLU A 36 -4.74 40.54 41.49
N ASP A 37 -4.13 41.15 40.49
CA ASP A 37 -4.72 41.96 39.42
C ASP A 37 -5.83 41.24 38.66
N TYR A 38 -5.56 40.00 38.24
CA TYR A 38 -6.53 39.18 37.51
C TYR A 38 -7.69 38.74 38.40
N ALA A 39 -7.37 38.32 39.63
CA ALA A 39 -8.35 37.95 40.65
C ALA A 39 -9.27 39.14 41.01
N LEU A 40 -8.71 40.35 41.12
CA LEU A 40 -9.47 41.55 41.43
C LEU A 40 -10.52 41.83 40.35
N GLY A 41 -10.15 41.70 39.07
CA GLY A 41 -11.09 41.82 37.97
C GLY A 41 -12.24 40.81 38.05
N MET A 42 -11.94 39.58 38.45
CA MET A 42 -12.93 38.52 38.63
C MET A 42 -13.90 38.82 39.79
N GLU A 43 -13.39 39.23 40.95
CA GLU A 43 -14.22 39.59 42.12
C GLU A 43 -15.10 40.83 41.83
N LEU A 44 -14.57 41.82 41.11
CA LEU A 44 -15.39 42.96 40.64
C LEU A 44 -16.53 42.51 39.73
N THR A 45 -16.27 41.56 38.85
CA THR A 45 -17.30 41.02 37.94
C THR A 45 -18.37 40.23 38.71
N ARG A 46 -17.97 39.46 39.72
CA ARG A 46 -18.88 38.78 40.66
C ARG A 46 -19.83 39.76 41.33
N HIS A 47 -19.34 40.93 41.74
CA HIS A 47 -20.13 42.02 42.32
C HIS A 47 -20.85 42.91 41.29
N LYS A 48 -20.97 42.47 40.03
CA LYS A 48 -21.68 43.17 38.95
C LYS A 48 -21.12 44.55 38.61
N TRP A 49 -19.86 44.81 38.92
CA TRP A 49 -19.18 45.99 38.41
C TRP A 49 -18.90 45.84 36.91
N HIS A 50 -18.68 46.97 36.25
CA HIS A 50 -18.38 47.02 34.83
C HIS A 50 -17.06 47.75 34.59
N CYS A 51 -16.25 47.21 33.69
CA CYS A 51 -15.07 47.88 33.16
C CYS A 51 -15.40 48.53 31.81
N ARG A 52 -14.74 49.65 31.54
CA ARG A 52 -14.78 50.34 30.24
C ARG A 52 -13.35 50.57 29.78
N TYR A 53 -13.02 50.05 28.60
CA TYR A 53 -11.72 50.29 28.00
C TYR A 53 -11.70 51.65 27.30
N VAL A 54 -10.64 52.43 27.54
CA VAL A 54 -10.41 53.71 26.85
C VAL A 54 -9.45 53.46 25.67
N GLU A 55 -9.86 53.79 24.44
CA GLU A 55 -9.04 53.64 23.22
C GLU A 55 -7.97 54.75 23.08
N GLU A 56 -7.51 55.30 24.20
CA GLU A 56 -6.47 56.34 24.23
C GLU A 56 -5.23 55.82 24.94
N TYR A 57 -4.07 56.21 24.44
CA TYR A 57 -2.80 55.81 25.02
C TYR A 57 -2.46 56.72 26.20
N LEU A 58 -2.97 56.37 27.38
CA LEU A 58 -2.89 57.21 28.59
C LEU A 58 -1.71 56.86 29.52
N ALA A 59 -1.11 55.68 29.38
CA ALA A 59 -0.01 55.24 30.24
C ALA A 59 0.98 54.32 29.49
N ILE A 60 2.27 54.50 29.76
CA ILE A 60 3.36 53.67 29.24
C ILE A 60 3.88 52.81 30.38
N GLY A 61 3.76 51.48 30.25
CA GLY A 61 4.37 50.55 31.20
C GLY A 61 5.84 50.31 30.89
N GLU A 62 6.68 50.21 31.93
CA GLU A 62 8.06 49.74 31.78
C GLU A 62 8.10 48.22 31.55
N ALA A 63 8.82 47.79 30.52
CA ALA A 63 9.11 46.38 30.27
C ALA A 63 10.42 45.96 30.97
N PRO A 64 10.57 44.69 31.40
CA PRO A 64 11.81 44.22 31.99
C PRO A 64 13.01 44.35 31.03
N GLU A 65 14.16 44.77 31.54
CA GLU A 65 15.41 44.97 30.77
C GLU A 65 16.21 43.68 30.54
N GLN A 66 15.71 42.50 30.96
CA GLN A 66 16.39 41.22 30.73
C GLN A 66 15.38 40.13 30.36
N ILE A 67 15.75 39.23 29.44
CA ILE A 67 14.88 38.14 28.99
C ILE A 67 14.53 37.20 30.15
N ARG A 68 15.50 36.91 31.02
CA ARG A 68 15.27 36.11 32.23
C ARG A 68 14.16 36.70 33.10
N ASN A 69 14.13 38.03 33.24
CA ASN A 69 13.11 38.74 34.01
C ASN A 69 11.75 38.70 33.31
N CYS A 70 11.71 38.80 31.98
CA CYS A 70 10.50 38.57 31.20
C CYS A 70 9.93 37.16 31.41
N PHE A 71 10.77 36.11 31.32
CA PHE A 71 10.35 34.73 31.55
C PHE A 71 9.88 34.50 32.99
N GLN A 72 10.57 35.07 33.98
CA GLN A 72 10.14 34.97 35.37
C GLN A 72 8.78 35.65 35.59
N GLN A 73 8.57 36.85 35.03
CA GLN A 73 7.29 37.55 35.11
C GLN A 73 6.17 36.71 34.49
N ARG A 74 6.37 36.18 33.29
CA ARG A 74 5.37 35.32 32.61
C ARG A 74 5.13 34.00 33.34
N SER A 75 6.17 33.43 33.97
CA SER A 75 6.04 32.25 34.82
C SER A 75 5.19 32.54 36.07
N ARG A 76 5.35 33.71 36.69
CA ARG A 76 4.52 34.14 37.83
C ARG A 76 3.05 34.24 37.42
N TRP A 77 2.78 34.88 36.27
CA TRP A 77 1.41 35.01 35.78
C TRP A 77 0.76 33.65 35.54
N CYS A 78 1.44 32.75 34.84
CA CYS A 78 0.94 31.40 34.61
C CYS A 78 0.59 30.70 35.94
N LYS A 79 1.52 30.66 36.91
CA LYS A 79 1.26 30.05 38.23
C LYS A 79 0.08 30.69 38.97
N GLY A 80 -0.03 32.02 38.96
CA GLY A 80 -1.14 32.72 39.62
C GLY A 80 -2.51 32.37 39.02
N HIS A 81 -2.61 32.29 37.68
CA HIS A 81 -3.85 31.86 37.04
C HIS A 81 -4.20 30.41 37.38
N PHE A 82 -3.21 29.51 37.45
CA PHE A 82 -3.43 28.13 37.91
C PHE A 82 -3.86 28.06 39.38
N GLN A 83 -3.29 28.88 40.27
CA GLN A 83 -3.73 28.97 41.68
C GLN A 83 -5.22 29.35 41.78
N ILE A 84 -5.70 30.24 40.92
CA ILE A 84 -7.11 30.64 40.88
C ILE A 84 -7.98 29.47 40.41
N VAL A 85 -7.65 28.87 39.25
CA VAL A 85 -8.48 27.80 38.66
C VAL A 85 -8.49 26.51 39.49
N MET A 86 -7.36 26.18 40.13
CA MET A 86 -7.22 25.01 41.00
C MET A 86 -7.63 25.27 42.45
N SER A 87 -8.01 26.50 42.81
CA SER A 87 -8.54 26.81 44.14
C SER A 87 -9.92 26.18 44.32
N SER A 88 -10.14 25.51 45.45
CA SER A 88 -11.47 25.01 45.81
C SER A 88 -12.46 26.13 46.13
N GLU A 89 -11.98 27.31 46.50
CA GLU A 89 -12.81 28.44 46.96
C GLU A 89 -12.96 29.52 45.88
N HIS A 90 -11.91 29.81 45.12
CA HIS A 90 -11.86 30.96 44.21
C HIS A 90 -11.90 30.58 42.73
N THR A 91 -12.25 29.34 42.38
CA THR A 91 -12.28 28.91 40.98
C THR A 91 -13.42 29.59 40.21
N PRO A 92 -13.17 30.11 38.99
CA PRO A 92 -14.20 30.76 38.18
C PRO A 92 -15.35 29.80 37.82
N LEU A 93 -15.11 28.48 37.82
CA LEU A 93 -16.11 27.47 37.46
C LEU A 93 -17.32 27.46 38.41
N PHE A 94 -17.05 27.64 39.70
CA PHE A 94 -18.04 27.53 40.77
C PHE A 94 -18.32 28.86 41.47
N MET A 95 -17.66 29.93 41.04
CA MET A 95 -17.89 31.25 41.61
C MET A 95 -19.32 31.75 41.29
N ASP A 96 -20.04 32.11 42.35
CA ASP A 96 -21.35 32.75 42.27
C ASP A 96 -21.26 34.15 41.68
N GLY A 97 -22.35 34.65 41.10
CA GLY A 97 -22.39 36.00 40.52
C GLY A 97 -21.80 36.13 39.12
N LEU A 98 -21.04 35.14 38.62
CA LEU A 98 -20.60 35.07 37.22
C LEU A 98 -21.60 34.34 36.33
N THR A 99 -21.85 34.87 35.14
CA THR A 99 -22.61 34.15 34.09
C THR A 99 -21.79 33.01 33.49
N PHE A 100 -22.45 32.01 32.90
CA PHE A 100 -21.76 30.89 32.22
C PHE A 100 -20.69 31.36 31.24
N PHE A 101 -21.00 32.38 30.43
CA PHE A 101 -20.03 32.94 29.47
C PHE A 101 -18.85 33.64 30.15
N GLN A 102 -19.09 34.39 31.22
CA GLN A 102 -18.00 35.01 32.00
C GLN A 102 -17.10 33.96 32.66
N ARG A 103 -17.67 32.89 33.21
CA ARG A 103 -16.90 31.76 33.75
C ARG A 103 -15.97 31.19 32.69
N PHE A 104 -16.49 30.94 31.48
CA PHE A 104 -15.68 30.49 30.35
C PHE A 104 -14.57 31.50 29.99
N LEU A 105 -14.87 32.80 29.91
CA LEU A 105 -13.88 33.84 29.62
C LEU A 105 -12.73 33.86 30.66
N TYR A 106 -13.04 33.75 31.95
CA TYR A 106 -12.03 33.66 33.02
C TYR A 106 -11.25 32.33 33.04
N LEU A 107 -11.70 31.30 32.31
CA LEU A 107 -10.92 30.07 32.12
C LEU A 107 -9.98 30.16 30.92
N THR A 108 -10.26 31.02 29.93
CA THR A 108 -9.40 31.17 28.75
C THR A 108 -7.97 31.58 29.08
N GLY A 109 -7.77 32.33 30.18
CA GLY A 109 -6.44 32.74 30.65
C GLY A 109 -5.51 31.57 30.98
N VAL A 110 -6.02 30.52 31.63
CA VAL A 110 -5.23 29.29 31.91
C VAL A 110 -5.07 28.45 30.66
N TRP A 111 -6.13 28.34 29.87
CA TRP A 111 -6.13 27.52 28.66
C TRP A 111 -5.05 27.95 27.67
N ALA A 112 -4.81 29.25 27.52
CA ALA A 112 -3.75 29.78 26.67
C ALA A 112 -2.35 29.24 27.05
N TYR A 113 -2.04 29.10 28.35
CA TYR A 113 -0.78 28.55 28.82
C TYR A 113 -0.67 27.05 28.57
N VAL A 114 -1.76 26.31 28.79
CA VAL A 114 -1.82 24.86 28.53
C VAL A 114 -1.60 24.58 27.05
N VAL A 115 -2.33 25.29 26.17
CA VAL A 115 -2.18 25.16 24.73
C VAL A 115 -0.74 25.48 24.31
N GLY A 116 -0.20 26.63 24.73
CA GLY A 116 1.18 27.01 24.38
C GLY A 116 2.24 26.01 24.86
N ALA A 117 2.05 25.41 26.05
CA ALA A 117 2.93 24.41 26.64
C ALA A 117 2.89 23.06 25.90
N LEU A 118 1.76 22.71 25.25
CA LEU A 118 1.59 21.45 24.53
C LEU A 118 1.86 21.58 23.03
N THR A 119 1.26 22.58 22.38
CA THR A 119 1.28 22.67 20.91
C THR A 119 2.65 23.05 20.36
N THR A 120 3.38 23.94 21.03
CA THR A 120 4.69 24.40 20.54
C THR A 120 5.73 23.27 20.49
N PRO A 121 5.93 22.43 21.54
CA PRO A 121 6.77 21.24 21.43
C PRO A 121 6.29 20.28 20.32
N MET A 122 4.98 20.04 20.18
CA MET A 122 4.48 19.17 19.11
C MET A 122 4.84 19.69 17.72
N PHE A 123 4.72 21.00 17.50
CA PHE A 123 5.13 21.67 16.27
C PHE A 123 6.62 21.58 15.96
N ILE A 124 7.45 21.33 16.98
CA ILE A 124 8.89 21.09 16.82
C ILE A 124 9.16 19.59 16.58
N ILE A 125 8.54 18.70 17.37
CA ILE A 125 8.80 17.25 17.39
C ILE A 125 8.26 16.54 16.15
N ILE A 126 7.04 16.85 15.70
CA ILE A 126 6.41 16.17 14.55
C ILE A 126 7.30 16.21 13.29
N PRO A 127 7.82 17.37 12.84
CA PRO A 127 8.68 17.39 11.67
C PRO A 127 10.02 16.70 11.91
N LEU A 128 10.57 16.74 13.13
CA LEU A 128 11.78 15.97 13.49
C LEU A 128 11.55 14.47 13.29
N VAL A 129 10.48 13.91 13.88
CA VAL A 129 10.14 12.48 13.75
C VAL A 129 9.90 12.10 12.29
N THR A 130 9.16 12.93 11.55
CA THR A 130 8.85 12.64 10.14
C THR A 130 10.12 12.63 9.28
N ILE A 131 10.99 13.62 9.45
CA ILE A 131 12.19 13.77 8.62
C ILE A 131 13.25 12.71 8.98
N TRP A 132 13.47 12.45 10.27
CA TRP A 132 14.51 11.54 10.74
C TRP A 132 14.07 10.08 10.75
N ALA A 133 12.86 9.78 11.24
CA ALA A 133 12.35 8.42 11.35
C ALA A 133 11.47 7.99 10.16
N GLY A 134 11.06 8.90 9.28
CA GLY A 134 10.16 8.58 8.16
C GLY A 134 8.70 8.36 8.56
N VAL A 135 8.36 8.61 9.83
CA VAL A 135 7.01 8.35 10.38
C VAL A 135 6.22 9.65 10.45
N PHE A 136 5.17 9.75 9.64
CA PHE A 136 4.22 10.87 9.72
C PHE A 136 3.04 10.48 10.62
N PRO A 137 2.79 11.20 11.75
CA PRO A 137 1.85 10.75 12.78
C PRO A 137 0.36 10.97 12.44
N ILE A 138 0.05 11.49 11.24
CA ILE A 138 -1.33 11.81 10.82
C ILE A 138 -1.65 11.05 9.55
N VAL A 139 -2.70 10.25 9.58
CA VAL A 139 -3.30 9.70 8.36
C VAL A 139 -4.10 10.82 7.68
N VAL A 140 -3.66 11.25 6.50
CA VAL A 140 -4.34 12.30 5.73
C VAL A 140 -5.58 11.73 5.05
N SER A 141 -6.69 11.66 5.78
CA SER A 141 -8.02 11.35 5.24
C SER A 141 -8.71 12.60 4.71
N GLN A 142 -9.80 12.42 3.96
CA GLN A 142 -10.64 13.54 3.49
C GLN A 142 -11.10 14.43 4.65
N TRP A 143 -11.58 13.83 5.73
CA TRP A 143 -12.06 14.57 6.90
C TRP A 143 -10.93 15.28 7.63
N ALA A 144 -9.74 14.69 7.70
CA ALA A 144 -8.56 15.37 8.24
C ALA A 144 -8.18 16.57 7.37
N ALA A 145 -8.20 16.43 6.04
CA ALA A 145 -7.92 17.51 5.09
C ALA A 145 -8.92 18.67 5.25
N ILE A 146 -10.21 18.35 5.31
CA ILE A 146 -11.29 19.34 5.54
C ILE A 146 -11.13 20.02 6.90
N ALA A 147 -10.95 19.25 7.97
CA ALA A 147 -10.86 19.79 9.33
C ALA A 147 -9.65 20.70 9.51
N LEU A 148 -8.47 20.30 9.02
CA LEU A 148 -7.26 21.12 9.07
C LEU A 148 -7.38 22.37 8.19
N THR A 149 -7.99 22.25 7.01
CA THR A 149 -8.26 23.41 6.15
C THR A 149 -9.19 24.39 6.87
N ALA A 150 -10.31 23.91 7.41
CA ALA A 150 -11.25 24.73 8.16
C ALA A 150 -10.59 25.38 9.38
N TYR A 151 -9.78 24.63 10.13
CA TYR A 151 -9.02 25.14 11.27
C TYR A 151 -8.06 26.26 10.86
N LEU A 152 -7.23 26.05 9.83
CA LEU A 152 -6.27 27.04 9.35
C LEU A 152 -6.96 28.29 8.79
N CYS A 153 -8.05 28.12 8.04
CA CYS A 153 -8.86 29.23 7.55
C CYS A 153 -9.50 30.01 8.72
N CYS A 154 -10.08 29.33 9.71
CA CYS A 154 -10.66 29.99 10.88
C CYS A 154 -9.60 30.73 11.70
N GLN A 155 -8.44 30.12 11.94
CA GLN A 155 -7.29 30.76 12.60
C GLN A 155 -6.85 32.01 11.84
N PHE A 156 -6.72 31.93 10.52
CA PHE A 156 -6.37 33.07 9.69
C PHE A 156 -7.41 34.18 9.77
N LEU A 157 -8.71 33.84 9.71
CA LEU A 157 -9.79 34.80 9.85
C LEU A 157 -9.78 35.48 11.23
N ILE A 158 -9.58 34.72 12.32
CA ILE A 158 -9.50 35.26 13.68
C ILE A 158 -8.27 36.16 13.87
N LEU A 159 -7.09 35.72 13.42
CA LEU A 159 -5.86 36.51 13.52
C LEU A 159 -5.93 37.80 12.68
N ASN A 160 -6.72 37.80 11.60
CA ASN A 160 -6.97 38.97 10.77
C ASN A 160 -8.29 39.69 11.09
N TYR A 161 -9.01 39.26 12.15
CA TYR A 161 -10.22 39.91 12.64
C TYR A 161 -9.85 41.18 13.43
N SER A 162 -9.29 42.16 12.72
CA SER A 162 -9.05 43.50 13.24
C SER A 162 -9.75 44.51 12.36
N ARG A 163 -10.45 45.46 12.99
CA ARG A 163 -11.07 46.62 12.30
C ARG A 163 -10.05 47.45 11.50
N LYS A 164 -8.76 47.38 11.84
CA LYS A 164 -7.67 48.11 11.16
C LYS A 164 -6.54 47.15 10.80
N ARG A 165 -6.12 47.12 9.52
CA ARG A 165 -5.02 46.28 9.02
C ARG A 165 -3.70 46.49 9.77
N LYS A 166 -3.46 47.66 10.35
CA LYS A 166 -2.25 47.94 11.14
C LYS A 166 -2.08 47.07 12.40
N HIS A 167 -3.15 46.44 12.91
CA HIS A 167 -3.06 45.60 14.11
C HIS A 167 -2.79 44.11 13.82
N THR A 168 -2.77 43.68 12.55
CA THR A 168 -2.49 42.26 12.21
C THR A 168 -1.07 41.86 12.58
N PHE A 169 -0.10 42.76 12.36
CA PHE A 169 1.30 42.53 12.71
C PHE A 169 1.51 42.36 14.24
N PRO A 170 0.97 43.24 15.12
CA PRO A 170 0.95 43.00 16.56
C PRO A 170 0.31 41.67 16.99
N LEU A 171 -0.78 41.23 16.35
CA LEU A 171 -1.44 39.96 16.66
C LEU A 171 -0.54 38.76 16.29
N TRP A 172 0.11 38.80 15.13
CA TRP A 172 1.14 37.81 14.78
C TRP A 172 2.32 37.83 15.76
N PHE A 173 2.76 39.01 16.19
CA PHE A 173 3.84 39.13 17.17
C PHE A 173 3.46 38.53 18.53
N ASN A 174 2.19 38.61 18.93
CA ASN A 174 1.67 37.92 20.11
C ASN A 174 1.76 36.38 19.95
N TRP A 175 1.46 35.85 18.75
CA TRP A 175 1.68 34.42 18.46
C TRP A 175 3.16 34.04 18.59
N VAL A 176 4.08 34.84 18.04
CA VAL A 176 5.54 34.63 18.19
C VAL A 176 5.94 34.62 19.67
N ALA A 177 5.45 35.58 20.45
CA ALA A 177 5.75 35.69 21.88
C ALA A 177 5.25 34.47 22.67
N ASN A 178 4.04 33.97 22.39
CA ASN A 178 3.52 32.76 23.05
C ASN A 178 4.34 31.52 22.72
N ASN A 179 4.79 31.37 21.47
CA ASN A 179 5.68 30.29 21.09
C ASN A 179 7.02 30.41 21.83
N ILE A 180 7.62 31.60 21.94
CA ILE A 180 8.85 31.78 22.72
C ILE A 180 8.67 31.39 24.20
N LEU A 181 7.47 31.56 24.77
CA LEU A 181 7.22 31.30 26.18
C LEU A 181 6.89 29.83 26.50
N TRP A 182 6.84 28.92 25.51
CA TRP A 182 6.37 27.55 25.68
C TRP A 182 7.07 26.81 26.83
N TRP A 183 8.41 26.88 26.91
CA TRP A 183 9.19 26.19 27.95
C TRP A 183 8.97 26.82 29.34
N THR A 184 8.75 28.13 29.37
CA THR A 184 8.38 28.84 30.59
C THR A 184 7.02 28.36 31.08
N PHE A 185 6.06 28.15 30.16
CA PHE A 185 4.74 27.62 30.49
C PHE A 185 4.81 26.17 30.93
N VAL A 186 5.54 25.27 30.24
CA VAL A 186 5.73 23.88 30.69
C VAL A 186 6.22 23.81 32.13
N LYS A 187 7.29 24.56 32.47
CA LYS A 187 7.82 24.61 33.84
C LYS A 187 6.82 25.21 34.85
N ALA A 188 6.05 26.21 34.43
CA ALA A 188 5.07 26.87 35.30
C ALA A 188 3.87 25.96 35.56
N CYS A 189 3.30 25.34 34.53
CA CYS A 189 2.23 24.36 34.61
C CYS A 189 2.63 23.17 35.48
N TRP A 190 3.82 22.60 35.27
CA TRP A 190 4.34 21.50 36.08
C TRP A 190 4.44 21.86 37.58
N ARG A 191 4.98 23.05 37.88
CA ARG A 191 5.09 23.52 39.27
C ARG A 191 3.73 23.87 39.88
N ALA A 192 2.80 24.40 39.10
CA ALA A 192 1.45 24.67 39.57
C ALA A 192 0.69 23.38 39.89
N ALA A 193 0.78 22.37 39.01
CA ALA A 193 0.24 21.03 39.27
C ALA A 193 0.90 20.36 40.49
N GLY A 194 2.22 20.53 40.70
CA GLY A 194 2.87 20.06 41.91
C GLY A 194 2.37 20.75 43.18
N SER A 195 1.84 21.98 43.09
CA SER A 195 1.40 22.74 44.27
C SER A 195 0.09 22.22 44.85
N THR A 196 -0.78 21.60 44.04
CA THR A 196 -1.95 20.87 44.53
C THR A 196 -1.58 19.59 45.31
N CYS A 197 -0.32 19.13 45.20
CA CYS A 197 0.23 18.00 45.94
C CYS A 197 1.14 18.42 47.10
N GLY A 198 1.04 19.67 47.59
CA GLY A 198 1.74 20.14 48.79
C GLY A 198 3.07 20.85 48.56
N SER A 199 3.50 21.11 47.32
CA SER A 199 4.70 21.92 47.06
C SER A 199 4.44 23.42 47.13
N THR A 200 5.37 24.18 47.73
CA THR A 200 5.21 25.63 47.92
C THR A 200 5.72 26.43 46.71
N ILE A 201 4.90 27.35 46.21
CA ILE A 201 5.29 28.28 45.15
C ILE A 201 5.99 29.49 45.78
N THR A 202 7.32 29.58 45.64
CA THR A 202 8.10 30.71 46.16
C THR A 202 7.99 31.96 45.28
N PHE A 203 7.71 33.11 45.90
CA PHE A 203 7.71 34.42 45.25
C PHE A 203 9.15 34.93 45.08
N LYS A 204 9.52 35.33 43.86
CA LYS A 204 10.78 36.02 43.57
C LYS A 204 10.48 37.35 42.88
N THR A 205 10.99 38.44 43.45
CA THR A 205 10.85 39.79 42.90
C THR A 205 11.73 39.95 41.66
N THR A 206 11.28 40.81 40.74
CA THR A 206 12.02 41.13 39.52
C THR A 206 12.94 42.31 39.82
N LEU A 207 14.25 42.18 39.61
CA LEU A 207 15.18 43.29 39.80
C LEU A 207 14.91 44.36 38.72
N LYS A 208 14.72 45.61 39.13
CA LYS A 208 14.63 46.79 38.25
C LYS A 208 15.93 47.59 38.36
N GLY A 209 16.52 48.00 37.23
CA GLY A 209 17.68 48.89 37.21
C GLY A 209 19.06 48.25 36.97
N THR A 210 19.17 47.13 36.25
CA THR A 210 20.48 46.53 35.90
C THR A 210 20.59 46.18 34.42
N GLY A 211 21.35 46.99 33.67
CA GLY A 211 22.12 46.63 32.47
C GLY A 211 21.35 46.07 31.25
N ARG A 212 21.61 46.65 30.07
CA ARG A 212 21.02 46.37 28.74
C ARG A 212 20.59 44.91 28.47
N LEU A 213 19.42 44.79 27.82
CA LEU A 213 18.75 43.61 27.21
C LEU A 213 19.63 42.65 26.37
N ALA A 214 20.85 43.04 25.98
CA ALA A 214 21.71 42.33 25.03
C ALA A 214 22.65 41.26 25.64
N ASN A 215 22.77 41.16 26.98
CA ASN A 215 23.70 40.22 27.64
C ASN A 215 22.99 39.11 28.41
N SER A 216 22.01 38.44 27.78
CA SER A 216 21.35 37.27 28.39
C SER A 216 22.28 36.05 28.33
N ASN A 217 22.38 35.30 29.42
CA ASN A 217 23.19 34.08 29.49
C ASN A 217 22.62 33.00 28.54
N LEU A 218 23.47 32.32 27.76
CA LEU A 218 23.10 31.15 26.94
C LEU A 218 22.29 30.11 27.72
N GLY A 219 22.56 29.97 29.03
CA GLY A 219 21.82 29.09 29.92
C GLY A 219 20.32 29.42 30.06
N ASP A 220 19.88 30.64 29.75
CA ASP A 220 18.44 30.99 29.77
C ASP A 220 17.77 30.76 28.40
N LEU A 221 18.55 30.57 27.33
CA LEU A 221 18.08 30.42 25.94
C LEU A 221 18.31 29.01 25.37
N TRP A 222 18.96 28.11 26.12
CA TRP A 222 19.43 26.81 25.64
C TRP A 222 18.36 26.03 24.87
N ILE A 223 17.11 26.02 25.34
CA ILE A 223 16.03 25.25 24.71
C ILE A 223 15.65 25.82 23.34
N HIS A 224 15.71 27.15 23.17
CA HIS A 224 15.44 27.81 21.89
C HIS A 224 16.60 27.62 20.91
N VAL A 225 17.84 27.64 21.41
CA VAL A 225 19.03 27.30 20.61
C VAL A 225 18.94 25.86 20.12
N VAL A 226 18.70 24.90 21.03
CA VAL A 226 18.55 23.48 20.69
C VAL A 226 17.40 23.27 19.70
N SER A 227 16.24 23.89 19.94
CA SER A 227 15.08 23.78 19.04
C SER A 227 15.39 24.34 17.65
N PHE A 228 16.01 25.52 17.56
CA PHE A 228 16.37 26.13 16.28
C PHE A 228 17.41 25.30 15.53
N CYS A 229 18.48 24.86 16.20
CA CYS A 229 19.52 24.04 15.58
C CYS A 229 18.97 22.68 15.12
N ALA A 230 18.12 22.03 15.92
CA ALA A 230 17.49 20.77 15.56
C ALA A 230 16.57 20.92 14.34
N LEU A 231 15.77 21.99 14.27
CA LEU A 231 14.92 22.28 13.11
C LEU A 231 15.74 22.63 11.88
N LEU A 232 16.82 23.40 12.02
CA LEU A 232 17.72 23.76 10.92
C LEU A 232 18.43 22.53 10.35
N ALA A 233 18.96 21.66 11.23
CA ALA A 233 19.57 20.40 10.82
C ALA A 233 18.55 19.49 10.11
N SER A 234 17.32 19.43 10.63
CA SER A 234 16.23 18.66 10.01
C SER A 234 15.82 19.23 8.66
N PHE A 235 15.75 20.55 8.52
CA PHE A 235 15.47 21.19 7.24
C PHE A 235 16.55 20.87 6.21
N GLY A 236 17.83 20.96 6.58
CA GLY A 236 18.95 20.57 5.71
C GLY A 236 18.89 19.10 5.29
N PHE A 237 18.67 18.19 6.24
CA PHE A 237 18.54 16.75 5.96
C PHE A 237 17.29 16.42 5.12
N GLY A 238 16.17 17.10 5.37
CA GLY A 238 14.96 16.95 4.58
C GLY A 238 15.11 17.49 3.16
N LEU A 239 15.80 18.61 2.95
CA LEU A 239 16.15 19.10 1.61
C LEU A 239 17.06 18.11 0.88
N TRP A 240 18.06 17.56 1.56
CA TRP A 240 18.90 16.50 0.99
C TRP A 240 18.03 15.31 0.56
N LYS A 241 17.12 14.82 1.41
CA LYS A 241 16.17 13.74 1.06
C LYS A 241 15.26 14.09 -0.12
N VAL A 242 14.81 15.35 -0.26
CA VAL A 242 14.01 15.77 -1.42
C VAL A 242 14.85 15.83 -2.71
N CYS A 243 16.11 16.24 -2.61
CA CYS A 243 17.01 16.34 -3.77
C CYS A 243 17.57 14.99 -4.23
N THR A 244 17.77 14.04 -3.32
CA THR A 244 18.28 12.69 -3.64
C THR A 244 17.16 11.66 -3.78
N GLY A 245 16.01 11.92 -3.18
CA GLY A 245 14.84 11.06 -3.27
C GLY A 245 14.04 11.26 -4.56
N PRO A 246 13.32 10.23 -5.03
CA PRO A 246 12.42 10.39 -6.15
C PRO A 246 11.15 11.13 -5.69
N THR A 247 10.94 12.33 -6.26
CA THR A 247 9.77 13.26 -6.21
C THR A 247 9.35 13.98 -4.91
N VAL A 248 8.71 15.14 -5.13
CA VAL A 248 8.66 16.35 -4.29
C VAL A 248 7.30 16.56 -3.56
N ILE A 249 6.34 15.62 -3.67
CA ILE A 249 5.00 15.77 -3.07
C ILE A 249 4.70 14.59 -2.13
N THR A 250 5.32 14.61 -0.96
CA THR A 250 5.11 13.61 0.10
C THR A 250 4.84 14.30 1.44
N THR A 251 4.52 13.54 2.49
CA THR A 251 4.43 14.04 3.88
C THR A 251 5.71 14.75 4.33
N LEU A 252 6.87 14.40 3.75
CA LEU A 252 8.14 15.10 3.93
C LEU A 252 8.04 16.58 3.54
N SER A 253 7.37 16.91 2.43
CA SER A 253 7.20 18.28 1.96
C SER A 253 6.34 19.11 2.92
N ILE A 254 5.30 18.49 3.48
CA ILE A 254 4.48 19.10 4.55
C ILE A 254 5.37 19.40 5.77
N SER A 255 6.18 18.42 6.20
CA SER A 255 7.10 18.60 7.33
C SER A 255 8.19 19.64 7.08
N LEU A 256 8.67 19.81 5.85
CA LEU A 256 9.62 20.88 5.48
C LEU A 256 8.98 22.27 5.55
N VAL A 257 7.73 22.42 5.13
CA VAL A 257 7.00 23.69 5.33
C VAL A 257 6.80 23.97 6.82
N TRP A 258 6.53 22.91 7.59
CA TRP A 258 6.34 23.01 9.03
C TRP A 258 7.63 23.37 9.79
N THR A 259 8.79 22.83 9.41
CA THR A 259 10.07 23.20 10.03
C THR A 259 10.36 24.68 9.84
N VAL A 260 10.14 25.23 8.64
CA VAL A 260 10.28 26.67 8.36
C VAL A 260 9.36 27.47 9.29
N TYR A 261 8.08 27.08 9.40
CA TYR A 261 7.13 27.73 10.30
C TYR A 261 7.58 27.71 11.77
N ALA A 262 8.05 26.56 12.26
CA ALA A 262 8.49 26.36 13.64
C ALA A 262 9.82 27.06 13.98
N MET A 263 10.66 27.33 12.98
CA MET A 263 11.93 28.05 13.16
C MET A 263 11.76 29.55 13.40
N ILE A 264 10.64 30.15 12.97
CA ILE A 264 10.45 31.60 13.03
C ILE A 264 10.55 32.17 14.46
N PRO A 265 9.81 31.65 15.47
CA PRO A 265 9.88 32.21 16.82
C PRO A 265 11.27 32.12 17.49
N PRO A 266 11.97 30.96 17.52
CA PRO A 266 13.29 30.90 18.13
C PRO A 266 14.33 31.70 17.32
N TYR A 267 14.22 31.77 15.99
CA TYR A 267 15.10 32.63 15.19
C TYR A 267 14.97 34.10 15.58
N LEU A 268 13.74 34.62 15.68
CA LEU A 268 13.51 36.03 16.04
C LEU A 268 14.01 36.35 17.45
N LEU A 269 13.89 35.41 18.39
CA LEU A 269 14.46 35.54 19.73
C LEU A 269 15.99 35.61 19.69
N LEU A 270 16.64 34.71 18.95
CA LEU A 270 18.10 34.66 18.82
C LEU A 270 18.65 35.89 18.06
N HIS A 271 17.94 36.36 17.04
CA HIS A 271 18.28 37.60 16.33
C HIS A 271 18.22 38.80 17.27
N TYR A 272 17.15 38.88 18.07
CA TYR A 272 16.99 39.93 19.07
C TYR A 272 18.15 39.94 20.08
N THR A 273 18.62 38.77 20.52
CA THR A 273 19.66 38.67 21.55
C THR A 273 21.07 38.87 21.02
N TYR A 274 21.40 38.33 19.84
CA TYR A 274 22.79 38.21 19.39
C TYR A 274 23.13 39.04 18.14
N ILE A 275 22.16 39.34 17.28
CA ILE A 275 22.42 40.06 16.01
C ILE A 275 22.22 41.56 16.20
N GLY A 276 21.10 41.95 16.80
CA GLY A 276 20.85 43.35 17.14
C GLY A 276 19.39 43.75 17.06
N THR A 277 19.11 44.89 17.67
CA THR A 277 17.79 45.54 17.66
C THR A 277 17.73 46.60 16.55
N GLY A 278 16.52 47.06 16.18
CA GLY A 278 16.35 48.13 15.20
C GLY A 278 15.91 47.65 13.81
N THR A 279 16.56 48.12 12.75
CA THR A 279 16.15 47.88 11.35
C THR A 279 16.24 46.41 10.93
N THR A 280 17.31 45.72 11.35
CA THR A 280 17.53 44.30 11.01
C THR A 280 16.45 43.40 11.61
N LEU A 281 16.11 43.61 12.89
CA LEU A 281 15.01 42.89 13.54
C LEU A 281 13.66 43.22 12.91
N ARG A 282 13.39 44.49 12.55
CA ARG A 282 12.15 44.85 11.84
C ARG A 282 12.03 44.14 10.50
N LEU A 283 13.14 44.02 9.76
CA LEU A 283 13.17 43.26 8.51
C LEU A 283 12.93 41.77 8.75
N ALA A 284 13.64 41.17 9.71
CA ALA A 284 13.45 39.78 10.11
C ALA A 284 12.00 39.49 10.51
N CYS A 285 11.36 40.38 11.27
CA CYS A 285 9.96 40.24 11.64
C CYS A 285 9.01 40.35 10.43
N LYS A 286 9.27 41.26 9.47
CA LYS A 286 8.46 41.34 8.24
C LYS A 286 8.59 40.08 7.39
N ILE A 287 9.80 39.56 7.25
CA ILE A 287 10.06 38.29 6.55
C ILE A 287 9.37 37.14 7.27
N GLY A 288 9.53 37.03 8.59
CA GLY A 288 8.86 36.02 9.41
C GLY A 288 7.34 36.06 9.28
N TYR A 289 6.74 37.26 9.27
CA TYR A 289 5.31 37.43 9.04
C TYR A 289 4.87 36.89 7.67
N LEU A 290 5.58 37.24 6.60
CA LEU A 290 5.30 36.75 5.26
C LEU A 290 5.45 35.22 5.17
N LEU A 291 6.55 34.67 5.69
CA LEU A 291 6.81 33.24 5.72
C LEU A 291 5.73 32.46 6.49
N THR A 292 5.22 33.02 7.59
CA THR A 292 4.13 32.41 8.37
C THR A 292 2.87 32.25 7.51
N ILE A 293 2.51 33.27 6.73
CA ILE A 293 1.33 33.24 5.84
C ILE A 293 1.55 32.26 4.69
N LEU A 294 2.70 32.34 4.01
CA LEU A 294 3.03 31.45 2.90
C LEU A 294 3.07 29.99 3.35
N ALA A 295 3.66 29.70 4.51
CA ALA A 295 3.69 28.35 5.05
C ALA A 295 2.28 27.81 5.34
N GLY A 296 1.36 28.63 5.86
CA GLY A 296 -0.03 28.23 6.06
C GLY A 296 -0.77 27.90 4.76
N ILE A 297 -0.59 28.71 3.70
CA ILE A 297 -1.19 28.46 2.38
C ILE A 297 -0.59 27.20 1.76
N CYS A 298 0.74 27.08 1.76
CA CYS A 298 1.44 25.90 1.24
C CYS A 298 1.02 24.63 1.99
N ALA A 299 0.83 24.68 3.31
CA ALA A 299 0.39 23.53 4.09
C ALA A 299 -1.01 23.04 3.64
N ILE A 300 -1.95 23.96 3.40
CA ILE A 300 -3.29 23.59 2.88
C ILE A 300 -3.16 22.93 1.50
N ILE A 301 -2.41 23.55 0.58
CA ILE A 301 -2.23 23.02 -0.78
C ILE A 301 -1.61 21.62 -0.72
N LEU A 302 -0.51 21.46 0.01
CA LEU A 302 0.19 20.16 0.13
C LEU A 302 -0.68 19.09 0.78
N LEU A 303 -1.52 19.45 1.76
CA LEU A 303 -2.44 18.52 2.40
C LEU A 303 -3.45 17.92 1.39
N TRP A 304 -3.99 18.75 0.51
CA TRP A 304 -4.90 18.30 -0.56
C TRP A 304 -4.19 17.58 -1.70
N LEU A 305 -2.90 17.85 -1.93
CA LEU A 305 -2.09 17.11 -2.90
C LEU A 305 -1.67 15.72 -2.39
N VAL A 306 -1.50 15.56 -1.07
CA VAL A 306 -1.17 14.27 -0.42
C VAL A 306 -2.42 13.41 -0.16
N TYR A 307 -3.62 14.00 -0.25
CA TYR A 307 -4.88 13.27 -0.10
C TYR A 307 -4.95 12.06 -1.06
N PRO A 308 -5.19 10.84 -0.56
CA PRO A 308 -5.13 9.63 -1.36
C PRO A 308 -6.20 9.62 -2.47
N GLN A 309 -5.74 9.74 -3.71
CA GLN A 309 -6.59 9.65 -4.90
C GLN A 309 -7.24 8.27 -5.01
N GLN A 310 -8.54 8.19 -5.31
CA GLN A 310 -9.16 6.90 -5.67
C GLN A 310 -8.64 6.48 -7.06
N TYR A 311 -8.32 5.20 -7.23
CA TYR A 311 -7.90 4.67 -8.53
C TYR A 311 -9.12 4.19 -9.31
N ASN A 312 -9.14 4.47 -10.62
CA ASN A 312 -10.15 3.93 -11.52
C ASN A 312 -9.78 2.50 -11.93
N TYR A 313 -10.31 1.51 -11.22
CA TYR A 313 -10.04 0.10 -11.50
C TYR A 313 -10.54 -0.34 -12.88
N SER A 314 -11.57 0.29 -13.45
CA SER A 314 -12.05 -0.05 -14.80
C SER A 314 -11.02 0.27 -15.89
N THR A 315 -10.24 1.35 -15.71
CA THR A 315 -9.11 1.66 -16.59
C THR A 315 -8.00 0.63 -16.43
N VAL A 316 -7.62 0.29 -15.19
CA VAL A 316 -6.59 -0.72 -14.91
C VAL A 316 -6.96 -2.07 -15.52
N MET A 317 -8.22 -2.50 -15.41
CA MET A 317 -8.70 -3.76 -16.02
C MET A 317 -8.54 -3.75 -17.54
N ASN A 318 -8.92 -2.67 -18.22
CA ASN A 318 -8.74 -2.53 -19.67
C ASN A 318 -7.26 -2.66 -20.06
N ASP A 319 -6.38 -2.02 -19.29
CA ASP A 319 -4.94 -2.08 -19.53
C ASP A 319 -4.40 -3.50 -19.35
N THR A 320 -4.86 -4.27 -18.35
CA THR A 320 -4.39 -5.68 -18.19
C THR A 320 -4.72 -6.56 -19.40
N PHE A 321 -5.84 -6.31 -20.09
CA PHE A 321 -6.16 -7.01 -21.34
C PHE A 321 -5.28 -6.59 -22.50
N PHE A 322 -4.82 -5.33 -22.52
CA PHE A 322 -3.83 -4.86 -23.48
C PHE A 322 -2.53 -5.67 -23.31
N PHE A 323 -2.05 -5.86 -22.09
CA PHE A 323 -0.88 -6.70 -21.81
C PHE A 323 -1.08 -8.16 -22.25
N SER A 324 -2.19 -8.81 -21.88
CA SER A 324 -2.41 -10.18 -22.35
C SER A 324 -2.47 -10.26 -23.88
N SER A 325 -3.01 -9.24 -24.55
CA SER A 325 -3.03 -9.17 -26.02
C SER A 325 -1.63 -8.94 -26.58
N SER A 326 -0.78 -8.13 -25.93
CA SER A 326 0.58 -7.87 -26.39
C SER A 326 1.51 -9.08 -26.30
N GLN A 327 1.11 -10.14 -25.59
CA GLN A 327 1.85 -11.40 -25.56
C GLN A 327 1.37 -12.43 -26.60
N GLN A 328 0.25 -12.19 -27.31
CA GLN A 328 -0.31 -13.15 -28.27
C GLN A 328 0.58 -13.33 -29.49
N VAL A 329 0.70 -14.54 -30.03
CA VAL A 329 1.43 -14.83 -31.28
C VAL A 329 0.52 -15.55 -32.28
N GLY A 330 1.06 -15.94 -33.44
CA GLY A 330 0.29 -16.48 -34.56
C GLY A 330 -0.24 -15.39 -35.50
N THR A 331 -1.29 -15.70 -36.23
CA THR A 331 -1.97 -14.75 -37.12
C THR A 331 -2.87 -13.83 -36.29
N LEU A 332 -2.51 -12.55 -36.24
CA LEU A 332 -3.26 -11.53 -35.53
C LEU A 332 -4.34 -10.90 -36.45
N PRO A 333 -5.52 -10.54 -35.92
CA PRO A 333 -6.57 -9.82 -36.67
C PRO A 333 -6.08 -8.47 -37.24
N ALA A 334 -6.71 -7.99 -38.32
CA ALA A 334 -6.37 -6.70 -38.92
C ALA A 334 -6.58 -5.51 -37.95
N ASN A 335 -7.62 -5.56 -37.12
CA ASN A 335 -7.93 -4.55 -36.09
C ASN A 335 -7.46 -5.01 -34.71
N PHE A 336 -6.22 -5.50 -34.60
CA PHE A 336 -5.68 -5.98 -33.34
C PHE A 336 -5.54 -4.85 -32.31
N ALA A 337 -5.84 -5.14 -31.03
CA ALA A 337 -5.85 -4.14 -29.96
C ALA A 337 -4.48 -3.49 -29.71
N VAL A 338 -3.39 -4.18 -30.07
CA VAL A 338 -2.02 -3.71 -29.86
C VAL A 338 -1.42 -3.26 -31.20
N PRO A 339 -1.39 -1.95 -31.51
CA PRO A 339 -1.16 -1.45 -32.88
C PRO A 339 0.28 -1.60 -33.38
N TRP A 340 1.22 -1.92 -32.48
CA TRP A 340 2.63 -2.14 -32.80
C TRP A 340 2.99 -3.62 -32.93
N ARG A 341 2.05 -4.54 -32.67
CA ARG A 341 2.24 -5.98 -32.85
C ARG A 341 1.89 -6.40 -34.27
N ASN A 342 2.74 -7.25 -34.84
CA ASN A 342 2.50 -7.96 -36.10
C ASN A 342 2.26 -9.45 -35.84
N SER A 343 1.66 -10.12 -36.83
CA SER A 343 1.58 -11.58 -36.86
C SER A 343 2.99 -12.18 -36.77
N ALA A 344 3.19 -13.10 -35.85
CA ALA A 344 4.49 -13.74 -35.58
C ALA A 344 4.30 -15.26 -35.50
N PHE A 345 5.33 -16.03 -35.85
CA PHE A 345 5.28 -17.50 -35.80
C PHE A 345 4.13 -18.13 -36.61
N VAL A 346 3.74 -17.50 -37.73
CA VAL A 346 2.61 -17.92 -38.59
C VAL A 346 2.82 -19.26 -39.31
N ASN A 347 4.09 -19.63 -39.49
CA ASN A 347 4.55 -20.90 -40.04
C ASN A 347 5.26 -21.69 -38.93
N PRO A 348 4.49 -22.29 -38.01
CA PRO A 348 5.05 -23.05 -36.92
C PRO A 348 5.80 -24.28 -37.44
N PRO A 349 6.83 -24.73 -36.72
CA PRO A 349 7.51 -25.97 -37.07
C PRO A 349 6.54 -27.14 -36.94
N ASN A 350 6.47 -27.97 -37.97
CA ASN A 350 5.80 -29.26 -37.87
C ASN A 350 6.59 -30.13 -36.88
N PRO A 351 5.96 -30.72 -35.85
CA PRO A 351 6.58 -31.83 -35.15
C PRO A 351 7.00 -32.88 -36.20
N PRO A 352 8.21 -33.48 -36.10
CA PRO A 352 8.71 -34.37 -37.15
C PRO A 352 7.67 -35.44 -37.50
N ALA A 353 7.28 -35.50 -38.76
CA ALA A 353 6.21 -36.35 -39.30
C ALA A 353 6.53 -37.86 -39.27
N VAL A 354 7.54 -38.27 -38.51
CA VAL A 354 8.22 -39.57 -38.69
C VAL A 354 7.81 -40.62 -37.65
N THR A 355 7.15 -40.24 -36.55
CA THR A 355 6.56 -41.18 -35.59
C THR A 355 5.42 -40.51 -34.82
N LYS A 356 4.34 -41.25 -34.51
CA LYS A 356 3.19 -40.77 -33.73
C LYS A 356 3.65 -40.05 -32.45
N PRO A 357 3.05 -38.90 -32.07
CA PRO A 357 1.71 -38.43 -32.44
C PRO A 357 1.70 -37.29 -33.47
N ASN A 358 0.57 -37.14 -34.18
CA ASN A 358 0.34 -36.02 -35.08
C ASN A 358 -0.48 -34.92 -34.36
N PHE A 359 0.19 -33.86 -33.92
CA PHE A 359 -0.43 -32.68 -33.30
C PHE A 359 -1.09 -31.73 -34.32
N GLY A 360 -0.91 -31.96 -35.62
CA GLY A 360 -1.30 -31.01 -36.65
C GLY A 360 -0.47 -29.71 -36.59
N LYS A 361 -1.05 -28.61 -37.09
CA LYS A 361 -0.41 -27.29 -37.11
C LYS A 361 -0.73 -26.55 -35.81
N ILE A 362 0.27 -26.29 -34.97
CA ILE A 362 0.11 -25.54 -33.71
C ILE A 362 0.31 -24.05 -33.97
N THR A 363 -0.74 -23.25 -33.83
CA THR A 363 -0.68 -21.79 -34.04
C THR A 363 -1.33 -21.02 -32.90
N GLY A 364 -0.93 -19.77 -32.73
CA GLY A 364 -1.51 -18.89 -31.72
C GLY A 364 -0.85 -19.03 -30.35
N GLY A 365 -1.62 -18.76 -29.31
CA GLY A 365 -1.16 -18.78 -27.93
C GLY A 365 -0.42 -17.50 -27.53
N TRP A 366 0.30 -17.59 -26.42
CA TRP A 366 1.07 -16.48 -25.87
C TRP A 366 2.53 -16.87 -25.69
N ILE A 367 3.41 -15.88 -25.83
CA ILE A 367 4.74 -15.98 -25.23
C ILE A 367 4.64 -15.76 -23.72
N THR A 368 5.43 -16.50 -22.96
CA THR A 368 5.40 -16.46 -21.50
C THR A 368 6.12 -15.22 -20.96
N ASN A 369 7.21 -14.79 -21.61
CA ASN A 369 8.07 -13.66 -21.22
C ASN A 369 8.88 -13.94 -19.93
N GLY A 370 9.26 -12.93 -19.15
CA GLY A 370 10.16 -13.10 -18.00
C GLY A 370 11.56 -13.57 -18.41
N ASP A 371 12.24 -14.36 -17.57
CA ASP A 371 13.59 -14.88 -17.91
C ASP A 371 13.58 -15.88 -19.07
N VAL A 372 12.39 -16.35 -19.48
CA VAL A 372 12.22 -17.37 -20.53
C VAL A 372 12.05 -16.76 -21.92
N GLY A 373 12.02 -15.43 -21.99
CA GLY A 373 11.96 -14.67 -23.23
C GLY A 373 10.75 -15.03 -24.10
N THR A 374 11.00 -15.38 -25.36
CA THR A 374 9.94 -15.62 -26.33
C THR A 374 9.40 -17.04 -26.36
N LEU A 375 9.69 -17.87 -25.35
CA LEU A 375 9.14 -19.22 -25.26
C LEU A 375 7.62 -19.22 -25.05
N GLN A 376 6.96 -20.24 -25.57
CA GLN A 376 5.58 -20.57 -25.21
C GLN A 376 5.62 -21.79 -24.31
N VAL A 377 5.31 -21.60 -23.03
CA VAL A 377 5.34 -22.67 -22.01
C VAL A 377 3.93 -22.99 -21.56
N THR A 378 3.56 -24.28 -21.63
CA THR A 378 2.15 -24.71 -21.50
C THR A 378 1.60 -24.57 -20.09
N LEU A 379 2.37 -25.01 -19.08
CA LEU A 379 1.95 -25.02 -17.68
C LEU A 379 1.52 -23.62 -17.15
N PRO A 380 2.36 -22.57 -17.20
CA PRO A 380 1.96 -21.23 -16.77
C PRO A 380 0.87 -20.61 -17.66
N THR A 381 0.79 -21.00 -18.95
CA THR A 381 -0.28 -20.54 -19.84
C THR A 381 -1.63 -21.11 -19.42
N ALA A 382 -1.70 -22.40 -19.08
CA ALA A 382 -2.93 -23.05 -18.62
C ALA A 382 -3.38 -22.49 -17.26
N PHE A 383 -2.45 -22.24 -16.33
CA PHE A 383 -2.72 -21.52 -15.09
C PHE A 383 -3.33 -20.13 -15.36
N ALA A 384 -2.70 -19.34 -16.24
CA ALA A 384 -3.19 -18.01 -16.59
C ALA A 384 -4.61 -18.02 -17.17
N VAL A 385 -4.91 -18.96 -18.07
CA VAL A 385 -6.26 -19.13 -18.64
C VAL A 385 -7.28 -19.46 -17.54
N THR A 386 -6.93 -20.38 -16.63
CA THR A 386 -7.82 -20.75 -15.51
C THR A 386 -8.07 -19.57 -14.58
N MET A 387 -7.03 -18.82 -14.22
CA MET A 387 -7.15 -17.64 -13.34
C MET A 387 -8.00 -16.53 -13.97
N MET A 388 -7.83 -16.25 -15.26
CA MET A 388 -8.67 -15.28 -15.98
C MET A 388 -10.14 -15.72 -16.03
N ALA A 389 -10.40 -17.02 -16.25
CA ALA A 389 -11.75 -17.57 -16.24
C ALA A 389 -12.37 -17.51 -14.83
N TRP A 390 -11.60 -17.89 -13.82
CA TRP A 390 -12.03 -17.85 -12.43
C TRP A 390 -12.39 -16.42 -12.00
N SER A 391 -11.56 -15.43 -12.33
CA SER A 391 -11.86 -14.03 -12.06
C SER A 391 -13.17 -13.56 -12.70
N LEU A 392 -13.44 -13.96 -13.96
CA LEU A 392 -14.69 -13.61 -14.63
C LEU A 392 -15.92 -14.29 -14.02
N LEU A 393 -15.77 -15.52 -13.54
CA LEU A 393 -16.82 -16.26 -12.84
C LEU A 393 -17.14 -15.65 -11.46
N GLU A 394 -16.12 -15.20 -10.71
CA GLU A 394 -16.32 -14.64 -9.37
C GLU A 394 -16.73 -13.16 -9.40
N PHE A 395 -16.25 -12.38 -10.37
CA PHE A 395 -16.45 -10.93 -10.43
C PHE A 395 -17.15 -10.43 -11.71
N PRO A 396 -18.30 -10.99 -12.14
CA PRO A 396 -18.93 -10.64 -13.40
C PRO A 396 -19.31 -9.15 -13.50
N ASP A 397 -19.77 -8.53 -12.40
CA ASP A 397 -20.16 -7.13 -12.37
C ASP A 397 -18.97 -6.20 -12.66
N ALA A 398 -17.74 -6.61 -12.30
CA ALA A 398 -16.52 -5.86 -12.61
C ALA A 398 -16.27 -5.76 -14.12
N TYR A 399 -16.51 -6.85 -14.85
CA TYR A 399 -16.31 -6.91 -16.30
C TYR A 399 -17.45 -6.23 -17.06
N VAL A 400 -18.67 -6.27 -16.53
CA VAL A 400 -19.81 -5.49 -17.05
C VAL A 400 -19.54 -3.99 -16.87
N LYS A 401 -19.17 -3.57 -15.66
CA LYS A 401 -18.87 -2.16 -15.32
C LYS A 401 -17.73 -1.58 -16.15
N SER A 402 -16.72 -2.38 -16.46
CA SER A 402 -15.57 -1.98 -17.29
C SER A 402 -15.81 -2.11 -18.79
N ASN A 403 -16.96 -2.67 -19.22
CA ASN A 403 -17.26 -3.03 -20.60
C ASN A 403 -16.20 -3.97 -21.24
N THR A 404 -15.70 -4.94 -20.47
CA THR A 404 -14.63 -5.87 -20.87
C THR A 404 -15.07 -7.33 -20.96
N THR A 405 -16.35 -7.64 -20.72
CA THR A 405 -16.87 -9.02 -20.73
C THR A 405 -16.55 -9.78 -22.03
N LEU A 406 -16.83 -9.16 -23.19
CA LEU A 406 -16.53 -9.78 -24.48
C LEU A 406 -15.02 -9.91 -24.73
N THR A 407 -14.22 -8.92 -24.31
CA THR A 407 -12.75 -8.98 -24.39
C THR A 407 -12.21 -10.15 -23.56
N ALA A 408 -12.75 -10.35 -22.36
CA ALA A 408 -12.41 -11.46 -21.48
C ALA A 408 -12.76 -12.82 -22.12
N GLN A 409 -13.99 -12.99 -22.60
CA GLN A 409 -14.44 -14.20 -23.29
C GLN A 409 -13.59 -14.51 -24.54
N ASN A 410 -13.26 -13.50 -25.34
CA ASN A 410 -12.38 -13.66 -26.51
C ASN A 410 -10.95 -14.04 -26.10
N THR A 411 -10.44 -13.50 -24.99
CA THR A 411 -9.11 -13.84 -24.47
C THR A 411 -9.08 -15.31 -24.02
N LEU A 412 -10.10 -15.76 -23.30
CA LEU A 412 -10.26 -17.17 -22.91
C LEU A 412 -10.44 -18.09 -24.13
N LYS A 413 -11.16 -17.61 -25.15
CA LYS A 413 -11.29 -18.33 -26.43
C LYS A 413 -9.92 -18.57 -27.07
N THR A 414 -9.10 -17.53 -27.19
CA THR A 414 -7.73 -17.64 -27.72
C THR A 414 -6.91 -18.66 -26.94
N GLY A 415 -7.04 -18.68 -25.61
CA GLY A 415 -6.29 -19.60 -24.77
C GLY A 415 -6.74 -21.04 -24.88
N THR A 416 -8.04 -21.28 -24.80
CA THR A 416 -8.60 -22.63 -24.96
C THR A 416 -8.36 -23.18 -26.37
N ASP A 417 -8.49 -22.36 -27.43
CA ASP A 417 -8.16 -22.79 -28.80
C ASP A 417 -6.68 -23.18 -28.94
N TYR A 418 -5.78 -22.46 -28.27
CA TYR A 418 -4.36 -22.80 -28.25
C TYR A 418 -4.09 -24.09 -27.47
N LEU A 419 -4.57 -24.20 -26.23
CA LEU A 419 -4.32 -25.35 -25.36
C LEU A 419 -4.84 -26.68 -25.96
N ARG A 420 -5.97 -26.65 -26.68
CA ARG A 420 -6.52 -27.82 -27.39
C ARG A 420 -5.62 -28.34 -28.52
N GLN A 421 -4.72 -27.51 -29.05
CA GLN A 421 -3.74 -27.93 -30.05
C GLN A 421 -2.50 -28.59 -29.44
N LEU A 422 -2.30 -28.47 -28.12
CA LEU A 422 -1.08 -28.89 -27.44
C LEU A 422 -1.13 -30.32 -26.93
N TYR A 423 -2.28 -31.01 -26.99
CA TYR A 423 -2.37 -32.38 -26.55
C TYR A 423 -3.11 -33.26 -27.56
N VAL A 424 -2.78 -34.55 -27.53
CA VAL A 424 -3.46 -35.61 -28.28
C VAL A 424 -3.68 -36.78 -27.34
N VAL A 425 -4.93 -37.21 -27.19
CA VAL A 425 -5.28 -38.48 -26.53
C VAL A 425 -5.33 -39.57 -27.60
N ASP A 426 -4.42 -40.55 -27.53
CA ASP A 426 -4.39 -41.68 -28.47
C ASP A 426 -5.21 -42.84 -27.93
N THR A 427 -6.42 -43.00 -28.47
CA THR A 427 -7.35 -44.07 -28.09
C THR A 427 -6.94 -45.48 -28.56
N ARG A 428 -5.88 -45.59 -29.37
CA ARG A 428 -5.37 -46.89 -29.86
C ARG A 428 -4.39 -47.53 -28.89
N TYR A 429 -3.75 -46.73 -28.04
CA TYR A 429 -2.76 -47.16 -27.08
C TYR A 429 -3.23 -46.79 -25.68
N GLY A 430 -3.02 -47.69 -24.74
CA GLY A 430 -3.65 -47.60 -23.44
C GLY A 430 -3.42 -48.88 -22.65
N GLY A 431 -3.62 -48.79 -21.34
CA GLY A 431 -3.49 -49.92 -20.44
C GLY A 431 -4.78 -50.19 -19.68
N LYS A 432 -4.70 -51.15 -18.76
CA LYS A 432 -5.71 -51.34 -17.73
C LYS A 432 -5.07 -51.18 -16.36
N VAL A 433 -5.76 -50.50 -15.46
CA VAL A 433 -5.41 -50.40 -14.04
C VAL A 433 -6.35 -51.27 -13.22
N GLY A 434 -5.79 -52.04 -12.29
CA GLY A 434 -6.51 -53.04 -11.50
C GLY A 434 -6.40 -54.47 -12.06
N THR A 435 -7.00 -55.43 -11.38
CA THR A 435 -7.00 -56.86 -11.73
C THR A 435 -8.44 -57.38 -11.90
N GLY A 436 -8.62 -58.41 -12.74
CA GLY A 436 -9.92 -59.05 -12.95
C GLY A 436 -10.96 -58.18 -13.67
N SER A 437 -12.24 -58.41 -13.37
CA SER A 437 -13.39 -57.72 -13.99
C SER A 437 -13.51 -56.23 -13.65
N ASN A 438 -12.74 -55.75 -12.66
CA ASN A 438 -12.77 -54.36 -12.20
C ASN A 438 -11.65 -53.51 -12.82
N ALA A 439 -10.91 -54.06 -13.79
CA ALA A 439 -9.80 -53.36 -14.42
C ALA A 439 -10.32 -52.23 -15.33
N VAL A 440 -9.91 -51.00 -15.04
CA VAL A 440 -10.32 -49.79 -15.75
C VAL A 440 -9.35 -49.50 -16.88
N SER A 441 -9.85 -49.34 -18.12
CA SER A 441 -9.04 -48.98 -19.28
C SER A 441 -8.72 -47.48 -19.28
N TYR A 442 -7.48 -47.12 -19.63
CA TYR A 442 -7.07 -45.73 -19.84
C TYR A 442 -6.39 -45.57 -21.21
N ASN A 443 -6.42 -44.36 -21.77
CA ASN A 443 -5.75 -44.02 -23.03
C ASN A 443 -4.39 -43.37 -22.76
N ASP A 444 -3.42 -43.59 -23.64
CA ASP A 444 -2.21 -42.78 -23.66
C ASP A 444 -2.50 -41.38 -24.23
N TYR A 445 -1.71 -40.41 -23.81
CA TYR A 445 -1.80 -39.04 -24.25
C TYR A 445 -0.41 -38.42 -24.39
N TYR A 446 -0.32 -37.38 -25.21
CA TYR A 446 0.91 -36.65 -25.46
C TYR A 446 0.64 -35.17 -25.32
N ILE A 447 1.57 -34.44 -24.71
CA ILE A 447 1.44 -33.01 -24.45
C ILE A 447 2.71 -32.29 -24.90
N VAL A 448 2.50 -31.21 -25.66
CA VAL A 448 3.52 -30.19 -25.95
C VAL A 448 3.64 -29.32 -24.71
N TYR A 449 4.78 -29.36 -24.04
CA TYR A 449 5.04 -28.56 -22.84
C TYR A 449 5.77 -27.25 -23.16
N GLN A 450 6.46 -27.19 -24.30
CA GLN A 450 7.21 -25.99 -24.72
C GLN A 450 7.32 -25.88 -26.25
N ILE A 451 7.26 -24.64 -26.75
CA ILE A 451 7.59 -24.29 -28.14
C ILE A 451 8.65 -23.18 -28.14
N GLY A 452 9.73 -23.41 -28.88
CA GLY A 452 10.92 -22.54 -28.92
C GLY A 452 12.08 -23.14 -28.14
N ASN A 453 13.30 -22.66 -28.40
CA ASN A 453 14.53 -23.21 -27.80
C ASN A 453 15.06 -22.22 -26.76
N TRP A 454 15.07 -22.62 -25.49
CA TRP A 454 15.53 -21.78 -24.36
C TRP A 454 16.83 -21.04 -24.64
N THR A 455 17.86 -21.75 -25.11
CA THR A 455 19.19 -21.18 -25.34
C THR A 455 19.17 -20.12 -26.44
N GLN A 456 18.39 -20.34 -27.51
CA GLN A 456 18.27 -19.39 -28.62
C GLN A 456 17.35 -18.21 -28.26
N ASP A 457 16.18 -18.48 -27.68
CA ASP A 457 15.18 -17.49 -27.29
C ASP A 457 15.73 -16.48 -26.26
N LYS A 458 16.61 -16.93 -25.35
CA LYS A 458 17.26 -16.05 -24.35
C LYS A 458 18.39 -15.19 -24.91
N THR A 459 19.09 -15.66 -25.95
CA THR A 459 20.22 -14.93 -26.53
C THR A 459 19.79 -13.92 -27.59
N TRP A 460 18.63 -14.14 -28.19
CA TRP A 460 18.03 -13.25 -29.16
C TRP A 460 17.29 -12.08 -28.49
N TRP A 461 17.21 -10.93 -29.16
CA TRP A 461 16.36 -9.82 -28.74
C TRP A 461 15.89 -9.01 -29.95
N GLY A 462 14.57 -8.87 -30.11
CA GLY A 462 13.98 -8.15 -31.24
C GLY A 462 12.47 -8.31 -31.32
N ARG A 463 11.86 -7.86 -32.43
CA ARG A 463 10.42 -8.04 -32.64
C ARG A 463 10.10 -9.48 -33.01
N LEU A 464 9.02 -10.02 -32.44
CA LEU A 464 8.61 -11.41 -32.60
C LEU A 464 8.39 -11.82 -34.07
N ASP A 465 7.93 -10.90 -34.92
CA ASP A 465 7.71 -11.13 -36.35
C ASP A 465 9.00 -11.25 -37.16
N THR A 466 10.13 -10.84 -36.59
CA THR A 466 11.47 -10.93 -37.21
C THR A 466 12.36 -12.01 -36.60
N TYR A 467 11.80 -12.90 -35.76
CA TYR A 467 12.54 -13.98 -35.12
C TYR A 467 13.16 -14.91 -36.19
N PRO A 468 14.49 -15.09 -36.24
CA PRO A 468 15.15 -15.74 -37.37
C PRO A 468 15.34 -17.26 -37.18
N TYR A 469 15.21 -17.76 -35.94
CA TYR A 469 15.53 -19.15 -35.61
C TYR A 469 14.32 -20.08 -35.76
N THR A 470 14.61 -21.35 -36.01
CA THR A 470 13.61 -22.41 -35.95
C THR A 470 13.18 -22.62 -34.49
N ARG A 471 11.89 -22.88 -34.26
CA ARG A 471 11.31 -22.93 -32.92
C ARG A 471 10.89 -24.35 -32.51
N PRO A 472 11.79 -25.25 -32.09
CA PRO A 472 11.45 -26.65 -31.84
C PRO A 472 10.23 -26.83 -30.93
N VAL A 473 9.44 -27.88 -31.23
CA VAL A 473 8.29 -28.29 -30.42
C VAL A 473 8.76 -29.40 -29.49
N PHE A 474 8.68 -29.15 -28.19
CA PHE A 474 9.01 -30.14 -27.16
C PHE A 474 7.73 -30.74 -26.59
N TYR A 475 7.63 -32.07 -26.68
CA TYR A 475 6.48 -32.82 -26.21
C TYR A 475 6.93 -34.09 -25.50
N ASN A 476 6.05 -34.67 -24.68
CA ASN A 476 6.27 -35.96 -24.07
C ASN A 476 4.96 -36.77 -24.03
N SER A 477 5.08 -38.07 -23.76
CA SER A 477 3.96 -39.00 -23.63
C SER A 477 3.57 -39.24 -22.17
N THR A 478 2.47 -39.96 -21.94
CA THR A 478 2.07 -40.40 -20.59
C THR A 478 3.13 -41.21 -19.87
N ALA A 479 3.94 -42.00 -20.58
CA ALA A 479 5.06 -42.74 -19.98
C ALA A 479 6.18 -41.83 -19.47
N GLY A 480 6.23 -40.60 -19.96
CA GLY A 480 7.19 -39.57 -19.53
C GLY A 480 6.61 -38.57 -18.55
N GLY A 481 5.53 -38.89 -17.81
CA GLY A 481 4.96 -38.08 -16.73
C GLY A 481 4.47 -36.71 -17.19
N MET A 482 3.17 -36.46 -17.30
CA MET A 482 2.63 -35.15 -17.74
C MET A 482 1.31 -34.82 -17.03
N SER A 483 1.12 -35.37 -15.83
CA SER A 483 -0.19 -35.35 -15.16
C SER A 483 -0.55 -33.94 -14.64
N ASP A 484 0.46 -33.19 -14.25
CA ASP A 484 0.40 -31.78 -13.88
C ASP A 484 -0.09 -30.89 -15.03
N VAL A 485 0.60 -30.95 -16.17
CA VAL A 485 0.24 -30.17 -17.36
C VAL A 485 -1.14 -30.58 -17.88
N ALA A 486 -1.46 -31.87 -17.86
CA ALA A 486 -2.79 -32.36 -18.23
C ALA A 486 -3.89 -31.84 -17.29
N GLY A 487 -3.62 -31.82 -15.98
CA GLY A 487 -4.52 -31.27 -14.97
C GLY A 487 -4.79 -29.78 -15.20
N GLN A 488 -3.75 -28.99 -15.43
CA GLN A 488 -3.88 -27.56 -15.70
C GLN A 488 -4.61 -27.26 -17.01
N ILE A 489 -4.33 -27.98 -18.10
CA ILE A 489 -5.09 -27.84 -19.34
C ILE A 489 -6.56 -28.17 -19.09
N THR A 490 -6.85 -29.26 -18.38
CA THR A 490 -8.22 -29.65 -18.03
C THR A 490 -8.92 -28.52 -17.28
N ALA A 491 -8.31 -27.99 -16.21
CA ALA A 491 -8.88 -26.90 -15.43
C ALA A 491 -9.13 -25.64 -16.28
N ALA A 492 -8.20 -25.30 -17.19
CA ALA A 492 -8.33 -24.17 -18.09
C ALA A 492 -9.50 -24.32 -19.06
N LEU A 493 -9.71 -25.52 -19.62
CA LEU A 493 -10.83 -25.82 -20.50
C LEU A 493 -12.16 -25.76 -19.76
N VAL A 494 -12.25 -26.37 -18.57
CA VAL A 494 -13.49 -26.46 -17.79
C VAL A 494 -13.91 -25.11 -17.24
N SER A 495 -13.00 -24.37 -16.62
CA SER A 495 -13.28 -23.03 -16.10
C SER A 495 -13.71 -22.07 -17.22
N SER A 496 -13.06 -22.14 -18.38
CA SER A 496 -13.46 -21.35 -19.57
C SER A 496 -14.79 -21.81 -20.16
N ALA A 497 -15.12 -23.11 -20.10
CA ALA A 497 -16.41 -23.62 -20.52
C ALA A 497 -17.53 -23.04 -19.64
N LEU A 498 -17.37 -23.05 -18.32
CA LEU A 498 -18.32 -22.47 -17.38
C LEU A 498 -18.65 -21.00 -17.68
N VAL A 499 -17.66 -20.20 -18.07
CA VAL A 499 -17.86 -18.79 -18.46
C VAL A 499 -18.84 -18.62 -19.63
N ILE A 500 -18.86 -19.58 -20.56
CA ILE A 500 -19.64 -19.50 -21.81
C ILE A 500 -20.81 -20.48 -21.83
N GLN A 501 -21.13 -21.14 -20.70
CA GLN A 501 -22.15 -22.18 -20.62
C GLN A 501 -23.50 -21.70 -21.19
N ASP A 502 -23.90 -20.48 -20.87
CA ASP A 502 -25.16 -19.89 -21.32
C ASP A 502 -25.07 -19.17 -22.67
N THR A 503 -23.88 -18.71 -23.06
CA THR A 503 -23.68 -17.87 -24.26
C THR A 503 -23.24 -18.65 -25.50
N ASP A 504 -22.54 -19.77 -25.33
CA ASP A 504 -22.12 -20.68 -26.40
C ASP A 504 -22.17 -22.15 -25.93
N PRO A 505 -23.38 -22.75 -25.84
CA PRO A 505 -23.56 -24.12 -25.38
C PRO A 505 -22.85 -25.17 -26.23
N THR A 506 -22.67 -24.91 -27.53
CA THR A 506 -21.95 -25.81 -28.44
C THR A 506 -20.47 -25.85 -28.10
N ARG A 507 -19.84 -24.69 -27.89
CA ARG A 507 -18.44 -24.63 -27.47
C ARG A 507 -18.27 -25.17 -26.05
N TYR A 508 -19.18 -24.86 -25.12
CA TYR A 508 -19.21 -25.47 -23.78
C TYR A 508 -19.12 -27.00 -23.86
N ALA A 509 -20.02 -27.65 -24.61
CA ALA A 509 -20.03 -29.10 -24.76
C ALA A 509 -18.71 -29.63 -25.35
N SER A 510 -18.13 -28.92 -26.32
CA SER A 510 -16.86 -29.31 -26.94
C SER A 510 -15.67 -29.21 -25.98
N LEU A 511 -15.60 -28.17 -25.15
CA LEU A 511 -14.55 -27.97 -24.17
C LEU A 511 -14.67 -28.98 -23.03
N MET A 512 -15.90 -29.26 -22.58
CA MET A 512 -16.15 -30.25 -21.54
C MET A 512 -15.80 -31.66 -21.99
N ALA A 513 -16.16 -32.06 -23.21
CA ALA A 513 -15.81 -33.38 -23.75
C ALA A 513 -14.28 -33.58 -23.81
N ASP A 514 -13.57 -32.55 -24.28
CA ASP A 514 -12.12 -32.52 -24.36
C ASP A 514 -11.45 -32.61 -22.99
N ALA A 515 -11.95 -31.85 -22.01
CA ALA A 515 -11.45 -31.85 -20.64
C ALA A 515 -11.67 -33.18 -19.93
N VAL A 516 -12.88 -33.76 -20.01
CA VAL A 516 -13.20 -35.06 -19.40
C VAL A 516 -12.30 -36.16 -19.96
N ASN A 517 -12.07 -36.16 -21.28
CA ASN A 517 -11.24 -37.17 -21.93
C ASN A 517 -9.76 -37.04 -21.53
N LEU A 518 -9.22 -35.81 -21.46
CA LEU A 518 -7.85 -35.57 -21.00
C LEU A 518 -7.68 -35.92 -19.52
N TYR A 519 -8.63 -35.51 -18.66
CA TYR A 519 -8.60 -35.82 -17.24
C TYR A 519 -8.63 -37.32 -16.98
N ALA A 520 -9.51 -38.06 -17.66
CA ALA A 520 -9.57 -39.52 -17.52
C ALA A 520 -8.25 -40.18 -17.90
N ALA A 521 -7.60 -39.71 -18.98
CA ALA A 521 -6.31 -40.22 -19.41
C ALA A 521 -5.18 -39.92 -18.39
N ALA A 522 -5.19 -38.72 -17.78
CA ALA A 522 -4.19 -38.29 -16.80
C ALA A 522 -4.40 -38.92 -15.41
N SER A 523 -5.63 -38.96 -14.93
CA SER A 523 -5.98 -39.45 -13.59
C SER A 523 -5.94 -40.97 -13.50
N LEU A 524 -6.35 -41.74 -14.50
CA LEU A 524 -6.49 -43.20 -14.36
C LEU A 524 -5.19 -44.00 -14.56
N ASN A 525 -4.12 -43.42 -15.09
CA ASN A 525 -2.88 -44.15 -15.38
C ASN A 525 -1.94 -44.29 -14.17
N THR A 526 -2.28 -45.17 -13.21
CA THR A 526 -1.50 -45.36 -11.96
C THR A 526 -0.04 -45.79 -12.14
N LYS A 527 0.38 -46.26 -13.32
CA LYS A 527 1.77 -46.72 -13.55
C LYS A 527 2.73 -45.60 -13.90
N ASN A 528 2.26 -44.49 -14.46
CA ASN A 528 3.09 -43.40 -14.98
C ASN A 528 2.64 -41.99 -14.52
N ARG A 529 1.87 -41.88 -13.42
CA ARG A 529 1.57 -40.58 -12.79
C ARG A 529 2.87 -39.97 -12.26
N ALA A 530 3.32 -38.90 -12.90
CA ALA A 530 4.48 -38.13 -12.50
C ALA A 530 4.35 -36.70 -13.02
N SER A 531 5.07 -35.78 -12.37
CA SER A 531 5.22 -34.42 -12.85
C SER A 531 6.03 -34.38 -14.13
N TYR A 532 5.82 -33.35 -14.95
CA TYR A 532 6.48 -33.23 -16.23
C TYR A 532 8.00 -33.07 -16.14
N SER A 533 8.45 -32.52 -15.02
CA SER A 533 9.85 -32.37 -14.65
C SER A 533 10.49 -33.65 -14.10
N ALA A 534 9.71 -34.60 -13.54
CA ALA A 534 10.25 -35.84 -12.97
C ALA A 534 10.99 -36.68 -14.01
N SER A 535 10.59 -36.60 -15.28
CA SER A 535 11.26 -37.26 -16.40
C SER A 535 12.63 -36.69 -16.75
N PHE A 536 13.02 -35.58 -16.10
CA PHE A 536 14.29 -34.89 -16.31
C PHE A 536 15.22 -34.98 -15.06
N ASN A 537 14.83 -35.70 -14.00
CA ASN A 537 15.60 -35.86 -12.77
C ASN A 537 16.60 -37.04 -12.83
N TYR A 538 17.92 -36.77 -12.67
CA TYR A 538 18.97 -37.71 -12.22
C TYR A 538 20.19 -36.95 -11.66
N PRO A 539 21.09 -37.59 -10.89
CA PRO A 539 21.13 -37.73 -9.43
C PRO A 539 22.12 -36.72 -8.79
N CYS A 540 21.76 -35.47 -8.58
CA CYS A 540 22.60 -34.52 -7.83
C CYS A 540 21.73 -33.52 -7.04
N ALA A 541 21.21 -33.93 -5.89
CA ALA A 541 20.79 -33.00 -4.83
C ALA A 541 21.20 -33.64 -3.50
N PRO A 542 21.88 -32.90 -2.60
CA PRO A 542 21.11 -31.93 -1.83
C PRO A 542 21.86 -30.63 -1.48
N ASN A 543 21.08 -29.59 -1.20
CA ASN A 543 21.45 -28.33 -0.54
C ASN A 543 22.09 -27.24 -1.40
N LEU A 544 21.24 -26.38 -1.99
CA LEU A 544 21.62 -25.00 -2.31
C LEU A 544 20.62 -24.03 -1.65
N VAL A 545 20.81 -23.87 -0.34
CA VAL A 545 20.70 -22.55 0.28
C VAL A 545 22.05 -21.87 0.01
N SER A 546 22.02 -20.66 -0.54
CA SER A 546 23.20 -19.86 -0.85
C SER A 546 24.15 -19.69 0.34
N ASN A 547 25.45 -19.90 0.15
CA ASN A 547 26.51 -18.90 0.32
C ASN A 547 27.91 -19.56 0.30
N VAL A 548 28.73 -19.15 -0.67
CA VAL A 548 30.17 -19.45 -0.86
C VAL A 548 30.52 -20.86 -1.38
N ALA A 549 31.37 -20.89 -2.41
CA ALA A 549 31.78 -22.04 -3.21
C ALA A 549 32.41 -23.18 -2.40
N PRO A 550 32.37 -24.41 -2.93
CA PRO A 550 33.56 -24.85 -3.64
C PRO A 550 33.25 -25.51 -4.98
N ALA A 551 33.94 -25.05 -6.01
CA ALA A 551 34.18 -25.86 -7.19
C ALA A 551 35.15 -26.99 -6.81
N THR A 552 34.74 -28.24 -7.03
CA THR A 552 35.50 -29.25 -7.78
C THR A 552 34.60 -30.47 -8.04
N GLY A 553 33.96 -30.49 -9.22
CA GLY A 553 33.39 -31.73 -9.78
C GLY A 553 31.89 -31.73 -10.14
N CYS A 554 31.27 -30.58 -10.39
CA CYS A 554 30.03 -30.49 -11.17
C CYS A 554 30.24 -29.39 -12.22
N ALA A 555 30.16 -29.76 -13.50
CA ALA A 555 30.15 -28.76 -14.56
C ALA A 555 28.91 -27.85 -14.40
N PRO A 556 28.98 -26.56 -14.76
CA PRO A 556 27.86 -25.65 -14.63
C PRO A 556 26.60 -26.20 -15.32
N VAL A 557 25.46 -26.00 -14.66
CA VAL A 557 24.08 -26.45 -15.00
C VAL A 557 23.59 -25.96 -16.37
N ASP A 558 24.43 -25.26 -17.14
CA ASP A 558 24.16 -24.80 -18.50
C ASP A 558 24.32 -25.89 -19.57
N VAL A 559 24.66 -27.12 -19.20
CA VAL A 559 24.91 -28.22 -20.16
C VAL A 559 23.95 -29.38 -19.89
N TYR A 560 23.06 -29.66 -20.86
CA TYR A 560 22.22 -30.88 -21.04
C TYR A 560 20.67 -30.81 -20.89
N PHE A 561 20.00 -29.75 -21.36
CA PHE A 561 18.56 -29.87 -21.73
C PHE A 561 18.26 -29.62 -23.21
N ASN A 562 19.26 -29.52 -24.08
CA ASN A 562 19.10 -29.38 -25.54
C ASN A 562 18.03 -28.32 -25.95
N GLY A 563 17.99 -27.18 -25.24
CA GLY A 563 17.01 -26.10 -25.47
C GLY A 563 15.69 -26.18 -24.70
N SER A 564 15.49 -27.15 -23.80
CA SER A 564 14.32 -27.21 -22.91
C SER A 564 14.47 -26.28 -21.69
N ALA A 565 13.36 -25.69 -21.27
CA ALA A 565 13.21 -24.74 -20.15
C ALA A 565 12.58 -25.39 -18.91
N VAL A 566 12.50 -26.72 -18.86
CA VAL A 566 11.90 -27.48 -17.73
C VAL A 566 12.47 -27.08 -16.38
N GLY A 567 13.78 -26.79 -16.30
CA GLY A 567 14.43 -26.35 -15.06
C GLY A 567 13.96 -24.98 -14.55
N TYR A 568 13.36 -24.14 -15.39
CA TYR A 568 12.81 -22.84 -14.99
C TYR A 568 11.35 -22.96 -14.54
N TYR A 569 10.52 -23.61 -15.36
CA TYR A 569 9.13 -23.93 -14.99
C TYR A 569 9.03 -25.31 -14.35
N ASN A 570 9.88 -25.60 -13.36
CA ASN A 570 9.95 -26.93 -12.75
C ASN A 570 8.69 -27.22 -11.94
N SER A 571 8.02 -28.35 -12.24
CA SER A 571 6.87 -28.82 -11.47
C SER A 571 7.30 -29.60 -10.23
N THR A 572 6.80 -29.22 -9.06
CA THR A 572 7.14 -29.89 -7.78
C THR A 572 6.21 -31.04 -7.41
N SER A 573 4.97 -31.01 -7.90
CA SER A 573 3.95 -32.04 -7.66
C SER A 573 2.98 -32.06 -8.84
N PHE A 574 2.23 -33.15 -8.97
CA PHE A 574 1.11 -33.26 -9.91
C PHE A 574 -0.22 -33.44 -9.20
N TYR A 575 -0.19 -33.71 -7.89
CA TYR A 575 -1.39 -34.00 -7.11
C TYR A 575 -2.28 -32.77 -7.00
N ASP A 576 -1.71 -31.59 -6.80
CA ASP A 576 -2.45 -30.33 -6.74
C ASP A 576 -3.05 -29.96 -8.10
N ASP A 577 -2.39 -30.22 -9.23
CA ASP A 577 -2.99 -30.00 -10.55
C ASP A 577 -4.13 -30.97 -10.86
N LEU A 578 -4.03 -32.23 -10.44
CA LEU A 578 -5.13 -33.20 -10.58
C LEU A 578 -6.30 -32.86 -9.66
N ALA A 579 -6.04 -32.38 -8.44
CA ALA A 579 -7.05 -31.84 -7.55
C ALA A 579 -7.75 -30.62 -8.18
N TRP A 580 -6.96 -29.74 -8.80
CA TRP A 580 -7.43 -28.53 -9.47
C TRP A 580 -8.33 -28.85 -10.65
N ALA A 581 -7.92 -29.79 -11.50
CA ALA A 581 -8.75 -30.29 -12.59
C ALA A 581 -10.06 -30.90 -12.10
N ALA A 582 -9.98 -31.76 -11.07
CA ALA A 582 -11.13 -32.47 -10.52
C ALA A 582 -12.14 -31.51 -9.90
N ILE A 583 -11.71 -30.53 -9.12
CA ILE A 583 -12.64 -29.59 -8.48
C ILE A 583 -13.33 -28.69 -9.51
N TRP A 584 -12.64 -28.28 -10.57
CA TRP A 584 -13.28 -27.55 -11.69
C TRP A 584 -14.28 -28.42 -12.45
N LEU A 585 -13.94 -29.69 -12.72
CA LEU A 585 -14.86 -30.66 -13.32
C LEU A 585 -16.11 -30.86 -12.45
N TYR A 586 -15.95 -30.98 -11.14
CA TYR A 586 -17.07 -31.02 -10.21
C TYR A 586 -17.93 -29.76 -10.31
N LYS A 587 -17.33 -28.56 -10.31
CA LYS A 587 -18.10 -27.30 -10.45
C LYS A 587 -18.92 -27.24 -11.76
N ALA A 588 -18.43 -27.85 -12.84
CA ALA A 588 -19.13 -27.87 -14.12
C ALA A 588 -20.19 -28.98 -14.25
N THR A 589 -20.00 -30.12 -13.58
CA THR A 589 -20.81 -31.33 -13.79
C THR A 589 -21.70 -31.71 -12.61
N ASN A 590 -21.35 -31.25 -11.41
CA ASN A 590 -21.89 -31.72 -10.13
C ASN A 590 -21.74 -33.25 -9.93
N ASP A 591 -20.74 -33.88 -10.55
CA ASP A 591 -20.47 -35.31 -10.38
C ASP A 591 -19.69 -35.56 -9.07
N PRO A 592 -20.26 -36.31 -8.10
CA PRO A 592 -19.61 -36.58 -6.83
C PRO A 592 -18.30 -37.37 -6.97
N GLY A 593 -18.07 -38.07 -8.09
CA GLY A 593 -16.80 -38.74 -8.38
C GLY A 593 -15.65 -37.75 -8.49
N TYR A 594 -15.83 -36.65 -9.22
CA TYR A 594 -14.80 -35.61 -9.33
C TYR A 594 -14.56 -34.88 -8.00
N LEU A 595 -15.58 -34.72 -7.16
CA LEU A 595 -15.40 -34.17 -5.81
C LEU A 595 -14.57 -35.11 -4.92
N ALA A 596 -14.82 -36.42 -5.00
CA ALA A 596 -14.03 -37.42 -4.29
C ALA A 596 -12.57 -37.41 -4.76
N ASP A 597 -12.34 -37.40 -6.08
CA ASP A 597 -11.01 -37.28 -6.66
C ASP A 597 -10.31 -36.01 -6.18
N ALA A 598 -10.98 -34.85 -6.24
CA ALA A 598 -10.40 -33.58 -5.79
C ALA A 598 -9.92 -33.63 -4.34
N ARG A 599 -10.67 -34.27 -3.44
CA ARG A 599 -10.29 -34.46 -2.04
C ARG A 599 -9.10 -35.37 -1.88
N THR A 600 -9.13 -36.53 -2.54
CA THR A 600 -8.04 -37.50 -2.49
C THR A 600 -6.74 -36.87 -3.00
N TRP A 601 -6.78 -36.19 -4.14
CA TRP A 601 -5.61 -35.53 -4.69
C TRP A 601 -5.10 -34.37 -3.84
N HIS A 602 -5.99 -33.59 -3.23
CA HIS A 602 -5.58 -32.54 -2.31
C HIS A 602 -4.88 -33.11 -1.07
N GLN A 603 -5.41 -34.20 -0.51
CA GLN A 603 -4.79 -34.89 0.62
C GLN A 603 -3.44 -35.51 0.23
N ASP A 604 -3.38 -36.20 -0.91
CA ASP A 604 -2.13 -36.79 -1.43
C ASP A 604 -1.05 -35.72 -1.65
N HIS A 605 -1.43 -34.52 -2.11
CA HIS A 605 -0.50 -33.40 -2.21
C HIS A 605 0.03 -33.01 -0.83
N GLN A 606 -0.84 -32.81 0.17
CA GLN A 606 -0.44 -32.47 1.54
C GLN A 606 0.50 -33.53 2.14
N ASP A 607 0.17 -34.81 1.98
CA ASP A 607 0.96 -35.93 2.49
C ASP A 607 2.32 -36.06 1.76
N SER A 608 2.36 -35.78 0.44
CA SER A 608 3.58 -35.86 -0.35
C SER A 608 4.58 -34.73 -0.06
N VAL A 609 4.07 -33.57 0.37
CA VAL A 609 4.85 -32.35 0.59
C VAL A 609 5.25 -32.15 2.06
N GLU A 610 4.70 -32.95 2.99
CA GLU A 610 4.95 -32.90 4.44
C GLU A 610 6.43 -33.08 4.86
N SER A 611 7.35 -33.40 3.93
CA SER A 611 8.79 -33.42 4.22
C SER A 611 9.59 -32.17 3.81
N THR A 612 9.10 -31.26 2.93
CA THR A 612 9.92 -30.09 2.53
C THR A 612 9.25 -28.79 2.04
N LEU A 613 7.95 -28.66 1.73
CA LEU A 613 7.45 -27.42 1.08
C LEU A 613 6.13 -26.76 1.56
N ASP A 614 5.41 -27.24 2.59
CA ASP A 614 4.26 -26.51 3.18
C ASP A 614 4.65 -25.32 4.09
N SER A 615 5.86 -24.78 3.91
CA SER A 615 6.34 -23.59 4.61
C SER A 615 6.45 -22.37 3.69
N SER A 616 6.06 -22.49 2.42
CA SER A 616 6.23 -21.41 1.45
C SER A 616 5.10 -20.40 1.44
N TYR A 617 3.84 -20.83 1.67
CA TYR A 617 2.65 -19.98 1.55
C TYR A 617 2.55 -19.29 0.18
N ILE A 618 2.84 -20.04 -0.89
CA ILE A 618 2.81 -19.59 -2.28
C ILE A 618 1.59 -20.22 -2.99
N PHE A 619 0.91 -19.43 -3.81
CA PHE A 619 -0.13 -19.91 -4.73
C PHE A 619 0.20 -19.39 -6.13
N ASN A 620 0.55 -20.27 -7.05
CA ASN A 620 0.99 -19.89 -8.40
C ASN A 620 0.82 -21.07 -9.39
N TRP A 621 1.41 -20.95 -10.58
CA TRP A 621 1.35 -21.97 -11.63
C TRP A 621 1.94 -23.34 -11.24
N ASN A 622 2.72 -23.44 -10.16
CA ASN A 622 3.38 -24.66 -9.71
C ASN A 622 2.74 -25.29 -8.47
N ASP A 623 2.09 -24.48 -7.63
CA ASP A 623 1.43 -24.95 -6.41
C ASP A 623 0.04 -24.34 -6.30
N LEU A 624 -0.96 -25.20 -6.50
CA LEU A 624 -2.38 -24.84 -6.52
C LEU A 624 -3.09 -25.18 -5.21
N THR A 625 -2.38 -25.65 -4.17
CA THR A 625 -2.99 -26.22 -2.96
C THR A 625 -3.97 -25.27 -2.26
N TYR A 626 -3.65 -23.98 -2.17
CA TYR A 626 -4.52 -22.99 -1.53
C TYR A 626 -5.74 -22.63 -2.40
N GLY A 627 -5.59 -22.68 -3.73
CA GLY A 627 -6.72 -22.56 -4.67
C GLY A 627 -7.66 -23.76 -4.57
N ASN A 628 -7.10 -24.97 -4.54
CA ASN A 628 -7.83 -26.22 -4.31
C ASN A 628 -8.60 -26.18 -3.00
N GLY A 629 -7.94 -25.81 -1.90
CA GLY A 629 -8.57 -25.67 -0.59
C GLY A 629 -9.74 -24.68 -0.60
N LEU A 630 -9.62 -23.55 -1.33
CA LEU A 630 -10.70 -22.57 -1.46
C LEU A 630 -11.89 -23.14 -2.22
N LEU A 631 -11.66 -23.75 -3.39
CA LEU A 631 -12.72 -24.34 -4.19
C LEU A 631 -13.38 -25.56 -3.49
N LEU A 632 -12.61 -26.34 -2.73
CA LEU A 632 -13.13 -27.43 -1.89
C LEU A 632 -13.95 -26.89 -0.71
N ALA A 633 -13.49 -25.83 -0.06
CA ALA A 633 -14.27 -25.16 0.98
C ALA A 633 -15.62 -24.67 0.42
N GLU A 634 -15.61 -24.07 -0.78
CA GLU A 634 -16.83 -23.66 -1.46
C GLU A 634 -17.75 -24.84 -1.82
N ALA A 635 -17.19 -25.92 -2.35
CA ALA A 635 -17.94 -27.08 -2.81
C ALA A 635 -18.58 -27.89 -1.67
N THR A 636 -18.00 -27.84 -0.47
CA THR A 636 -18.29 -28.81 0.60
C THR A 636 -18.74 -28.18 1.92
N ASP A 637 -18.45 -26.89 2.14
CA ASP A 637 -18.67 -26.16 3.40
C ASP A 637 -17.99 -26.85 4.61
N GLU A 638 -16.93 -27.65 4.37
CA GLU A 638 -16.21 -28.31 5.45
C GLU A 638 -15.26 -27.37 6.17
N MET A 639 -15.31 -27.43 7.50
CA MET A 639 -14.48 -26.60 8.37
C MET A 639 -12.98 -26.74 8.09
N GLY A 640 -12.49 -27.95 7.78
CA GLY A 640 -11.08 -28.20 7.54
C GLY A 640 -10.52 -27.34 6.40
N PHE A 641 -11.22 -27.28 5.27
CA PHE A 641 -10.81 -26.46 4.13
C PHE A 641 -10.94 -24.96 4.41
N HIS A 642 -11.98 -24.53 5.13
CA HIS A 642 -12.08 -23.14 5.58
C HIS A 642 -10.90 -22.73 6.47
N TYR A 643 -10.52 -23.56 7.44
CA TYR A 643 -9.35 -23.31 8.29
C TYR A 643 -8.06 -23.28 7.49
N TYR A 644 -7.89 -24.17 6.51
CA TYR A 644 -6.72 -24.21 5.65
C TYR A 644 -6.53 -22.89 4.88
N VAL A 645 -7.58 -22.42 4.21
CA VAL A 645 -7.56 -21.17 3.42
C VAL A 645 -7.42 -19.94 4.31
N GLN A 646 -8.14 -19.89 5.43
CA GLN A 646 -8.01 -18.80 6.40
C GLN A 646 -6.60 -18.73 6.95
N GLY A 647 -5.99 -19.88 7.27
CA GLY A 647 -4.62 -19.96 7.75
C GLY A 647 -3.61 -19.40 6.73
N TYR A 648 -3.81 -19.66 5.44
CA TYR A 648 -3.01 -19.06 4.37
C TYR A 648 -3.18 -17.53 4.32
N LEU A 649 -4.42 -17.06 4.22
CA LEU A 649 -4.71 -15.62 4.11
C LEU A 649 -4.27 -14.83 5.36
N GLN A 650 -4.44 -15.42 6.55
CA GLN A 650 -3.97 -14.83 7.80
C GLN A 650 -2.45 -14.62 7.80
N ARG A 651 -1.66 -15.53 7.22
CA ARG A 651 -0.20 -15.34 7.16
C ARG A 651 0.18 -14.16 6.26
N TRP A 652 -0.53 -13.99 5.14
CA TRP A 652 -0.35 -12.85 4.24
C TRP A 652 -0.76 -11.51 4.85
N VAL A 653 -1.86 -11.49 5.62
CA VAL A 653 -2.35 -10.27 6.28
C VAL A 653 -1.58 -9.95 7.56
N CYS A 654 -1.26 -10.96 8.38
CA CYS A 654 -0.78 -10.80 9.75
C CYS A 654 0.71 -11.05 9.93
N THR A 655 1.45 -11.54 8.93
CA THR A 655 2.86 -11.97 9.03
C THR A 655 3.14 -13.10 10.02
N SER A 656 2.13 -13.91 10.34
CA SER A 656 2.32 -15.07 11.21
C SER A 656 3.20 -16.14 10.51
N GLY A 657 4.11 -16.77 11.25
CA GLY A 657 4.97 -17.85 10.72
C GLY A 657 6.26 -17.40 10.01
N GLY A 658 6.62 -16.11 10.02
CA GLY A 658 7.97 -15.61 9.68
C GLY A 658 8.38 -15.63 8.21
N LYS A 659 7.51 -16.07 7.30
CA LYS A 659 7.80 -16.17 5.85
C LYS A 659 7.24 -15.03 5.04
N ILE A 660 6.13 -14.45 5.49
CA ILE A 660 5.58 -13.21 4.96
C ILE A 660 6.01 -12.06 5.87
N SER A 661 6.48 -10.97 5.26
CA SER A 661 6.89 -9.75 5.94
C SER A 661 6.26 -8.54 5.27
N TYR A 662 6.23 -7.40 5.96
CA TYR A 662 5.84 -6.13 5.35
C TYR A 662 7.05 -5.23 5.23
N THR A 663 7.15 -4.58 4.08
CA THR A 663 8.13 -3.51 3.91
C THR A 663 7.67 -2.27 4.66
N ALA A 664 8.58 -1.33 4.91
CA ALA A 664 8.24 -0.05 5.55
C ALA A 664 7.17 0.75 4.76
N ASN A 665 7.01 0.44 3.47
CA ASN A 665 6.05 1.06 2.56
C ASN A 665 4.73 0.27 2.47
N GLY A 666 4.61 -0.83 3.24
CA GLY A 666 3.39 -1.59 3.44
C GLY A 666 3.04 -2.62 2.37
N ARG A 667 4.02 -3.03 1.57
CA ARG A 667 3.91 -4.20 0.68
C ARG A 667 4.06 -5.47 1.51
N ALA A 668 3.12 -6.40 1.39
CA ALA A 668 3.28 -7.78 1.86
C ALA A 668 4.24 -8.52 0.92
N VAL A 669 5.25 -9.19 1.48
CA VAL A 669 6.31 -9.86 0.71
C VAL A 669 6.56 -11.25 1.24
N ASN A 670 6.57 -12.22 0.34
CA ASN A 670 7.04 -13.56 0.63
C ASN A 670 8.57 -13.63 0.52
N SER A 671 9.23 -14.09 1.57
CA SER A 671 10.69 -14.15 1.66
C SER A 671 11.35 -15.14 0.69
N GLN A 672 10.60 -16.15 0.21
CA GLN A 672 11.10 -17.16 -0.73
C GLN A 672 10.95 -16.72 -2.18
N ASP A 673 9.81 -16.15 -2.53
CA ASP A 673 9.57 -15.51 -3.82
C ASP A 673 8.96 -14.12 -3.58
N PRO A 674 9.79 -13.06 -3.61
CA PRO A 674 9.33 -11.73 -3.28
C PRO A 674 8.55 -11.05 -4.42
N SER A 675 8.31 -11.72 -5.56
CA SER A 675 7.63 -11.11 -6.71
C SER A 675 6.25 -10.54 -6.36
N PHE A 676 5.86 -9.47 -7.06
CA PHE A 676 4.49 -8.94 -6.95
C PHE A 676 3.44 -9.98 -7.34
N SER A 677 3.79 -10.94 -8.22
CA SER A 677 2.92 -12.07 -8.59
C SER A 677 2.37 -12.79 -7.36
N GLN A 678 3.23 -13.17 -6.41
CA GLN A 678 2.78 -13.89 -5.21
C GLN A 678 1.84 -13.05 -4.35
N THR A 679 2.13 -11.76 -4.23
CA THR A 679 1.28 -10.83 -3.48
C THR A 679 -0.09 -10.68 -4.13
N MET A 680 -0.13 -10.59 -5.45
CA MET A 680 -1.37 -10.40 -6.20
C MET A 680 -2.20 -11.67 -6.35
N ASN A 681 -1.57 -12.84 -6.41
CA ASN A 681 -2.25 -14.14 -6.33
C ASN A 681 -2.93 -14.31 -4.96
N ALA A 682 -2.24 -13.98 -3.87
CA ALA A 682 -2.83 -13.98 -2.53
C ALA A 682 -3.96 -12.93 -2.40
N ALA A 683 -3.76 -11.73 -2.96
CA ALA A 683 -4.77 -10.68 -2.99
C ALA A 683 -6.03 -11.10 -3.76
N PHE A 684 -5.87 -11.82 -4.86
CA PHE A 684 -7.00 -12.39 -5.60
C PHE A 684 -7.76 -13.43 -4.76
N LEU A 685 -7.07 -14.39 -4.13
CA LEU A 685 -7.73 -15.36 -3.25
C LEU A 685 -8.43 -14.68 -2.06
N ALA A 686 -7.84 -13.63 -1.49
CA ALA A 686 -8.47 -12.83 -0.44
C ALA A 686 -9.76 -12.14 -0.93
N MET A 687 -9.82 -11.72 -2.19
CA MET A 687 -11.03 -11.13 -2.76
C MET A 687 -12.10 -12.18 -3.02
N VAL A 688 -11.73 -13.34 -3.59
CA VAL A 688 -12.68 -14.44 -3.83
C VAL A 688 -13.27 -14.92 -2.49
N TYR A 689 -12.41 -15.16 -1.50
CA TYR A 689 -12.84 -15.60 -0.17
C TYR A 689 -13.61 -14.51 0.58
N GLY A 690 -13.12 -13.25 0.54
CA GLY A 690 -13.67 -12.11 1.26
C GLY A 690 -15.02 -11.61 0.73
N GLN A 691 -15.25 -11.62 -0.59
CA GLN A 691 -16.48 -11.08 -1.18
C GLN A 691 -17.66 -12.04 -1.18
N ARG A 692 -17.43 -13.34 -0.93
CA ARG A 692 -18.49 -14.36 -0.86
C ARG A 692 -19.56 -14.09 0.21
N ILE A 693 -19.37 -13.15 1.13
CA ILE A 693 -20.37 -12.75 2.14
C ILE A 693 -21.37 -11.68 1.67
N GLN A 694 -21.11 -10.97 0.57
CA GLN A 694 -21.98 -9.85 0.17
C GLN A 694 -23.15 -10.21 -0.77
N TYR A 695 -23.39 -11.48 -1.16
CA TYR A 695 -24.37 -11.76 -2.22
C TYR A 695 -25.48 -12.76 -1.84
N GLU A 696 -26.60 -12.18 -1.40
CA GLU A 696 -27.97 -12.71 -1.48
C GLU A 696 -28.50 -12.85 -2.94
N LYS A 697 -27.65 -12.84 -3.99
CA LYS A 697 -28.13 -12.61 -5.37
C LYS A 697 -27.43 -13.38 -6.51
N SER A 698 -26.83 -14.56 -6.31
CA SER A 698 -26.35 -15.36 -7.46
C SER A 698 -27.34 -16.48 -7.82
N PRO A 699 -27.72 -16.64 -9.11
CA PRO A 699 -28.56 -17.75 -9.58
C PRO A 699 -27.80 -19.09 -9.78
N LEU A 700 -26.50 -19.15 -9.46
CA LEU A 700 -25.72 -20.39 -9.55
C LEU A 700 -25.99 -21.32 -8.34
N PRO A 701 -26.13 -22.65 -8.54
CA PRO A 701 -26.65 -23.60 -7.55
C PRO A 701 -25.75 -23.92 -6.34
N PHE A 702 -24.64 -23.20 -6.14
CA PHE A 702 -23.65 -23.53 -5.11
C PHE A 702 -23.30 -22.36 -4.20
N GLN A 703 -24.17 -22.00 -3.23
CA GLN A 703 -23.73 -21.20 -2.07
C GLN A 703 -24.50 -21.56 -0.79
N ALA A 704 -23.82 -22.28 0.12
CA ALA A 704 -24.17 -22.38 1.52
C ALA A 704 -23.54 -21.22 2.32
N LYS A 705 -24.15 -20.91 3.47
CA LYS A 705 -23.85 -19.79 4.35
C LYS A 705 -22.60 -20.09 5.21
N VAL A 706 -21.45 -19.49 4.91
CA VAL A 706 -20.19 -19.71 5.66
C VAL A 706 -20.30 -19.15 7.09
N PRO A 707 -20.21 -19.97 8.16
CA PRO A 707 -20.38 -19.49 9.55
C PRO A 707 -19.18 -18.72 10.14
N TYR A 708 -18.01 -18.71 9.46
CA TYR A 708 -16.72 -18.27 10.02
C TYR A 708 -16.17 -16.97 9.45
N MET A 709 -16.73 -16.52 8.34
CA MET A 709 -16.49 -15.22 7.77
C MET A 709 -17.64 -14.31 8.20
N ASP A 710 -17.34 -13.07 8.56
CA ASP A 710 -18.34 -12.04 8.88
C ASP A 710 -18.07 -10.80 8.03
N GLU A 711 -18.98 -9.83 8.09
CA GLU A 711 -18.85 -8.57 7.34
C GLU A 711 -17.56 -7.82 7.71
N THR A 712 -17.09 -7.94 8.96
CA THR A 712 -15.86 -7.29 9.40
C THR A 712 -14.65 -7.91 8.70
N LYS A 713 -14.46 -9.22 8.78
CA LYS A 713 -13.35 -9.95 8.12
C LYS A 713 -13.40 -9.81 6.60
N SER A 714 -14.60 -9.84 6.01
CA SER A 714 -14.81 -9.57 4.59
C SER A 714 -14.25 -8.19 4.21
N GLN A 715 -14.65 -7.14 4.93
CA GLN A 715 -14.13 -5.78 4.70
C GLN A 715 -12.64 -5.68 4.97
N ARG A 716 -12.09 -6.42 5.95
CA ARG A 716 -10.65 -6.46 6.21
C ARG A 716 -9.87 -7.04 5.03
N TYR A 717 -10.31 -8.16 4.44
CA TYR A 717 -9.67 -8.72 3.25
C TYR A 717 -9.77 -7.80 2.04
N ILE A 718 -10.93 -7.17 1.82
CA ILE A 718 -11.12 -6.18 0.74
C ILE A 718 -10.17 -4.99 0.95
N CYS A 719 -10.08 -4.47 2.17
CA CYS A 719 -9.18 -3.36 2.50
C CYS A 719 -7.71 -3.75 2.35
N TRP A 720 -7.31 -4.95 2.76
CA TRP A 720 -5.97 -5.46 2.54
C TRP A 720 -5.63 -5.56 1.05
N THR A 721 -6.48 -6.20 0.24
CA THR A 721 -6.25 -6.27 -1.22
C THR A 721 -6.21 -4.87 -1.82
N ARG A 722 -7.07 -3.95 -1.36
CA ARG A 722 -7.06 -2.56 -1.81
C ARG A 722 -5.72 -1.89 -1.53
N THR A 723 -5.08 -2.14 -0.39
CA THR A 723 -3.80 -1.52 -0.04
C THR A 723 -2.66 -2.10 -0.86
N GLN A 724 -2.66 -3.41 -1.09
CA GLN A 724 -1.68 -4.06 -1.95
C GLN A 724 -1.83 -3.55 -3.39
N VAL A 725 -3.01 -3.64 -4.03
CA VAL A 725 -3.21 -3.09 -5.39
C VAL A 725 -2.84 -1.61 -5.46
N ARG A 726 -3.19 -0.82 -4.44
CA ARG A 726 -2.81 0.60 -4.38
C ARG A 726 -1.30 0.79 -4.38
N TYR A 727 -0.54 -0.05 -3.67
CA TYR A 727 0.92 -0.05 -3.71
C TYR A 727 1.44 -0.19 -5.15
N MET A 728 0.92 -1.15 -5.93
CA MET A 728 1.31 -1.36 -7.34
C MET A 728 0.92 -0.18 -8.25
N LEU A 729 -0.21 0.50 -7.96
CA LEU A 729 -0.71 1.63 -8.77
C LEU A 729 -0.09 2.99 -8.41
N GLY A 730 0.79 3.04 -7.40
CA GLY A 730 1.52 4.26 -7.01
C GLY A 730 1.09 4.91 -5.71
N GLY A 731 0.31 4.23 -4.87
CA GLY A 731 0.03 4.66 -3.50
C GLY A 731 1.14 4.29 -2.50
N ASN A 732 2.30 3.84 -3.00
CA ASN A 732 3.48 3.57 -2.19
C ASN A 732 4.23 4.88 -1.85
N THR A 733 5.04 4.83 -0.80
CA THR A 733 5.88 5.95 -0.32
C THR A 733 7.16 6.15 -1.14
N LEU A 734 7.44 5.28 -2.12
CA LEU A 734 8.54 5.43 -3.08
C LEU A 734 8.11 6.38 -4.19
N ALA A 735 8.18 7.69 -3.93
CA ALA A 735 7.85 8.73 -4.92
C ALA A 735 6.39 8.74 -5.40
N GLY A 736 5.51 7.89 -4.86
CA GLY A 736 4.18 7.65 -5.40
C GLY A 736 4.20 7.07 -6.82
N ARG A 737 5.24 6.28 -7.16
CA ARG A 737 5.40 5.77 -8.52
C ARG A 737 4.57 4.52 -8.78
N SER A 738 3.98 4.42 -9.96
CA SER A 738 3.33 3.19 -10.42
C SER A 738 4.37 2.12 -10.78
N PHE A 739 3.98 0.87 -10.58
CA PHE A 739 4.68 -0.34 -11.03
C PHE A 739 3.93 -1.05 -12.17
N VAL A 740 2.89 -0.40 -12.70
CA VAL A 740 2.11 -0.90 -13.83
C VAL A 740 2.39 -0.03 -15.04
N GLY A 741 2.80 -0.67 -16.14
CA GLY A 741 3.14 0.01 -17.38
C GLY A 741 2.01 0.91 -17.88
N GLY A 742 2.36 2.16 -18.23
CA GLY A 742 1.42 3.14 -18.77
C GLY A 742 0.37 3.70 -17.80
N PHE A 743 0.39 3.30 -16.52
CA PHE A 743 -0.63 3.71 -15.55
C PHE A 743 -0.07 4.62 -14.45
N GLY A 744 -0.83 5.62 -14.01
CA GLY A 744 -0.50 6.41 -12.81
C GLY A 744 0.71 7.34 -12.96
N HIS A 745 1.32 7.72 -11.84
CA HIS A 745 2.46 8.63 -11.80
C HIS A 745 3.78 7.88 -12.00
N SER A 746 4.66 8.36 -12.89
CA SER A 746 5.99 7.79 -13.15
C SER A 746 6.02 6.26 -13.35
N PRO A 747 5.16 5.68 -14.22
CA PRO A 747 5.12 4.24 -14.48
C PRO A 747 6.47 3.72 -15.01
N PRO A 748 6.71 2.39 -14.96
CA PRO A 748 7.89 1.80 -15.55
C PRO A 748 7.92 2.10 -17.06
N SER A 749 9.02 2.67 -17.51
CA SER A 749 9.19 3.12 -18.88
C SER A 749 10.14 2.23 -19.68
N ARG A 750 10.92 1.39 -18.99
CA ARG A 750 11.95 0.51 -19.56
C ARG A 750 11.69 -0.94 -19.15
N ILE A 751 10.46 -1.39 -19.39
CA ILE A 751 10.01 -2.77 -19.12
C ILE A 751 10.80 -3.76 -19.98
N HIS A 752 11.29 -4.85 -19.36
CA HIS A 752 11.97 -5.96 -20.04
C HIS A 752 10.97 -6.74 -20.91
N ASP A 753 10.69 -6.21 -22.10
CA ASP A 753 9.81 -6.84 -23.08
C ASP A 753 10.37 -6.68 -24.50
N TYR A 754 10.41 -7.80 -25.21
CA TYR A 754 11.01 -7.95 -26.53
C TYR A 754 10.30 -7.08 -27.58
N GLY A 755 8.96 -7.05 -27.54
CA GLY A 755 8.17 -6.31 -28.52
C GLY A 755 8.10 -4.81 -28.21
N ALA A 756 7.86 -4.46 -26.94
CA ALA A 756 7.67 -3.09 -26.50
C ALA A 756 8.96 -2.26 -26.60
N SER A 757 10.11 -2.89 -26.39
CA SER A 757 11.44 -2.26 -26.53
C SER A 757 11.83 -1.97 -27.99
N CYS A 758 11.14 -2.57 -28.97
CA CYS A 758 11.40 -2.35 -30.40
C CYS A 758 10.49 -1.29 -31.01
N PRO A 759 11.00 -0.39 -31.88
CA PRO A 759 10.15 0.46 -32.70
C PRO A 759 9.21 -0.35 -33.60
N LYS A 760 8.04 0.21 -33.92
CA LYS A 760 7.07 -0.40 -34.84
C LYS A 760 7.69 -0.65 -36.21
N ALA A 761 7.35 -1.79 -36.83
CA ALA A 761 7.76 -2.09 -38.21
C ALA A 761 7.33 -0.98 -39.19
N PRO A 762 8.13 -0.67 -40.23
CA PRO A 762 9.28 -1.42 -40.72
C PRO A 762 10.65 -0.98 -40.14
N ALA A 763 10.69 -0.12 -39.11
CA ALA A 763 11.96 0.31 -38.51
C ALA A 763 12.81 -0.89 -38.08
N PRO A 764 14.15 -0.86 -38.11
CA PRO A 764 14.97 -1.96 -37.61
C PRO A 764 14.82 -2.10 -36.07
N CYS A 765 15.06 -3.31 -35.56
CA CYS A 765 15.22 -3.55 -34.13
C CYS A 765 16.35 -4.54 -33.91
N SER A 766 17.44 -4.09 -33.30
CA SER A 766 18.56 -4.93 -32.89
C SER A 766 18.67 -5.02 -31.36
N GLN A 767 19.37 -6.03 -30.85
CA GLN A 767 19.63 -6.19 -29.42
C GLN A 767 20.32 -4.95 -28.81
N LEU A 768 21.27 -4.35 -29.53
CA LEU A 768 21.96 -3.15 -29.06
C LEU A 768 21.03 -1.93 -28.99
N GLU A 769 20.18 -1.73 -29.99
CA GLU A 769 19.28 -0.58 -30.10
C GLU A 769 18.01 -0.70 -29.23
N ALA A 770 17.67 -1.92 -28.81
CA ALA A 770 16.48 -2.20 -27.99
C ALA A 770 16.84 -2.54 -26.54
N LEU A 771 17.49 -3.68 -26.28
CA LEU A 771 17.76 -4.16 -24.91
C LEU A 771 18.62 -3.17 -24.12
N TYR A 772 19.75 -2.74 -24.70
CA TYR A 772 20.75 -1.90 -24.02
C TYR A 772 20.54 -0.40 -24.20
N ASN A 773 19.47 0.01 -24.89
CA ASN A 773 19.16 1.42 -25.05
C ASN A 773 18.82 2.03 -23.67
N PRO A 774 19.37 3.20 -23.29
CA PRO A 774 19.10 3.80 -21.98
C PRO A 774 17.74 4.53 -21.92
N GLY A 775 17.11 4.84 -23.06
CA GLY A 775 15.84 5.54 -23.16
C GLY A 775 14.62 4.65 -22.91
N ALA A 776 13.42 5.25 -22.88
CA ALA A 776 12.16 4.53 -22.71
C ALA A 776 11.89 3.50 -23.83
N ASN A 777 11.02 2.52 -23.57
CA ASN A 777 10.48 1.64 -24.61
C ASN A 777 9.76 2.48 -25.67
N PRO A 778 10.01 2.26 -26.99
CA PRO A 778 9.27 2.93 -28.06
C PRO A 778 7.76 2.70 -27.99
N ASN A 779 7.33 1.55 -27.48
CA ASN A 779 5.92 1.25 -27.24
C ASN A 779 5.66 1.08 -25.74
N VAL A 780 4.56 1.66 -25.27
CA VAL A 780 4.10 1.49 -23.89
C VAL A 780 3.39 0.15 -23.75
N LEU A 781 3.81 -0.64 -22.76
CA LEU A 781 3.21 -1.93 -22.41
C LEU A 781 2.13 -1.70 -21.33
N TYR A 782 0.95 -1.22 -21.74
CA TYR A 782 -0.13 -0.91 -20.82
C TYR A 782 -0.55 -2.14 -20.00
N GLY A 783 -0.73 -1.95 -18.69
CA GLY A 783 -1.26 -2.97 -17.79
C GLY A 783 -0.30 -4.08 -17.38
N ALA A 784 0.93 -4.07 -17.91
CA ALA A 784 2.00 -4.95 -17.46
C ALA A 784 2.42 -4.59 -16.04
N MET A 785 2.17 -5.48 -15.10
CA MET A 785 2.70 -5.41 -13.75
C MET A 785 4.10 -6.00 -13.77
N VAL A 786 5.09 -5.18 -13.42
CA VAL A 786 6.48 -5.63 -13.34
C VAL A 786 6.71 -6.53 -12.11
N ASN A 787 7.83 -7.23 -12.05
CA ASN A 787 8.19 -8.09 -10.91
C ASN A 787 8.21 -7.33 -9.57
N GLY A 788 8.65 -6.07 -9.62
CA GLY A 788 8.70 -5.17 -8.47
C GLY A 788 10.10 -5.05 -7.85
N PRO A 789 10.27 -4.14 -6.88
CA PRO A 789 11.56 -3.86 -6.27
C PRO A 789 12.05 -4.97 -5.34
N ASP A 790 13.34 -4.97 -5.05
CA ASP A 790 13.90 -5.81 -3.98
C ASP A 790 13.45 -5.28 -2.61
N TYR A 791 12.76 -6.13 -1.85
CA TYR A 791 12.30 -5.81 -0.50
C TYR A 791 13.45 -5.69 0.51
N LYS A 792 14.57 -6.40 0.28
CA LYS A 792 15.74 -6.38 1.18
C LYS A 792 16.47 -5.04 1.14
N GLU A 793 16.34 -4.31 0.03
CA GLU A 793 16.94 -2.99 -0.17
C GLU A 793 15.94 -1.85 0.10
N GLY A 794 14.90 -2.09 0.90
CA GLY A 794 13.94 -1.06 1.29
C GLY A 794 13.00 -0.63 0.14
N ASP A 795 12.63 -1.59 -0.71
CA ASP A 795 11.84 -1.41 -1.94
C ASP A 795 12.52 -0.51 -3.00
N PHE A 796 13.84 -0.58 -3.11
CA PHE A 796 14.55 0.10 -4.21
C PHE A 796 14.17 -0.51 -5.56
N PHE A 797 13.69 0.32 -6.50
CA PHE A 797 13.26 -0.11 -7.83
C PHE A 797 14.15 0.47 -8.92
N THR A 798 14.75 -0.40 -9.72
CA THR A 798 15.53 -0.03 -10.88
C THR A 798 14.70 -0.18 -12.16
N ASP A 799 14.19 0.92 -12.71
CA ASP A 799 13.48 0.92 -13.99
C ASP A 799 14.46 0.72 -15.15
N ALA A 800 15.06 -0.46 -15.33
CA ALA A 800 15.99 -0.75 -16.42
C ALA A 800 15.59 -2.03 -17.16
N ARG A 801 15.77 -2.04 -18.49
CA ARG A 801 15.48 -3.21 -19.33
C ARG A 801 16.44 -4.37 -19.10
N ALA A 802 17.68 -4.11 -18.71
CA ALA A 802 18.71 -5.12 -18.55
C ALA A 802 19.47 -4.92 -17.24
N GLY A 803 20.02 -6.01 -16.69
CA GLY A 803 20.84 -5.98 -15.47
C GLY A 803 20.06 -5.97 -14.14
N THR A 804 18.73 -6.08 -14.20
CA THR A 804 17.83 -6.24 -13.04
C THR A 804 16.60 -7.04 -13.45
N ASN A 805 16.00 -7.74 -12.49
CA ASN A 805 14.73 -8.46 -12.68
C ASN A 805 13.51 -7.60 -12.31
N ASP A 806 13.72 -6.39 -11.79
CA ASP A 806 12.64 -5.54 -11.27
C ASP A 806 11.56 -5.23 -12.33
N THR A 807 11.97 -5.06 -13.59
CA THR A 807 11.12 -4.66 -14.72
C THR A 807 10.60 -5.84 -15.54
N TYR A 808 10.85 -7.08 -15.11
CA TYR A 808 10.40 -8.28 -15.82
C TYR A 808 8.90 -8.42 -15.70
N VAL A 809 8.28 -8.97 -16.75
CA VAL A 809 6.85 -9.18 -16.85
C VAL A 809 6.59 -10.57 -17.42
N ALA A 810 5.56 -11.25 -16.95
CA ALA A 810 5.14 -12.55 -17.47
C ALA A 810 3.62 -12.67 -17.44
N LEU A 811 3.07 -13.55 -18.29
CA LEU A 811 1.62 -13.74 -18.39
C LEU A 811 1.01 -14.19 -17.05
N ASP A 812 1.60 -15.22 -16.42
CA ASP A 812 1.15 -15.79 -15.15
C ASP A 812 1.33 -14.84 -13.96
N TRP A 813 2.25 -13.87 -14.05
CA TRP A 813 2.44 -12.87 -12.99
C TRP A 813 1.33 -11.84 -12.94
N ASN A 814 0.67 -11.60 -14.08
CA ASN A 814 -0.30 -10.54 -14.25
C ASN A 814 -1.74 -10.98 -13.93
N VAL A 815 -2.04 -12.28 -13.96
CA VAL A 815 -3.43 -12.78 -13.82
C VAL A 815 -3.99 -12.64 -12.40
N GLY A 816 -3.17 -12.82 -11.36
CA GLY A 816 -3.59 -12.52 -9.99
C GLY A 816 -3.89 -11.04 -9.80
N PHE A 817 -3.07 -10.16 -10.41
CA PHE A 817 -3.30 -8.71 -10.38
C PHE A 817 -4.60 -8.34 -11.08
N GLN A 818 -4.82 -8.87 -12.29
CA GLN A 818 -6.06 -8.68 -13.03
C GLN A 818 -7.28 -9.13 -12.21
N GLY A 819 -7.21 -10.29 -11.56
CA GLY A 819 -8.29 -10.80 -10.71
C GLY A 819 -8.54 -9.95 -9.47
N ALA A 820 -7.48 -9.52 -8.77
CA ALA A 820 -7.59 -8.65 -7.62
C ALA A 820 -8.22 -7.28 -7.98
N VAL A 821 -7.81 -6.70 -9.11
CA VAL A 821 -8.38 -5.45 -9.64
C VAL A 821 -9.85 -5.64 -10.02
N ALA A 822 -10.22 -6.76 -10.66
CA ALA A 822 -11.61 -7.09 -10.96
C ALA A 822 -12.45 -7.15 -9.67
N GLY A 823 -11.98 -7.90 -8.67
CA GLY A 823 -12.61 -7.95 -7.36
C GLY A 823 -12.80 -6.55 -6.77
N LEU A 824 -11.80 -5.67 -6.81
CA LEU A 824 -11.91 -4.31 -6.27
C LEU A 824 -12.86 -3.42 -7.07
N ASN A 825 -12.99 -3.64 -8.37
CA ASN A 825 -13.91 -2.89 -9.22
C ASN A 825 -15.39 -3.24 -8.95
N GLN A 826 -15.65 -4.49 -8.55
CA GLN A 826 -16.95 -4.98 -8.07
C GLN A 826 -17.20 -4.64 -6.60
N ALA A 827 -16.14 -4.63 -5.77
CA ALA A 827 -16.25 -4.37 -4.34
C ALA A 827 -16.92 -3.02 -4.04
N THR A 828 -17.71 -2.99 -2.96
CA THR A 828 -18.16 -1.73 -2.38
C THR A 828 -17.08 -1.12 -1.49
N GLY A 829 -17.21 0.17 -1.24
CA GLY A 829 -16.40 0.92 -0.30
C GLY A 829 -15.14 1.59 -0.87
N SER A 830 -14.68 2.62 -0.17
CA SER A 830 -13.57 3.49 -0.58
C SER A 830 -12.28 3.20 0.18
N TYR A 831 -11.15 3.64 -0.38
CA TYR A 831 -9.89 3.61 0.38
C TYR A 831 -9.97 4.41 1.69
N ASP A 832 -10.72 5.52 1.73
CA ASP A 832 -10.89 6.31 2.95
C ASP A 832 -11.62 5.54 4.06
N GLN A 833 -12.57 4.69 3.70
CA GLN A 833 -13.23 3.81 4.67
C GLN A 833 -12.22 2.83 5.27
N CYS A 834 -11.30 2.29 4.46
CA CYS A 834 -10.20 1.47 4.98
C CYS A 834 -9.25 2.25 5.89
N LEU A 835 -9.13 3.57 5.76
CA LEU A 835 -8.29 4.39 6.65
C LEU A 835 -8.96 4.69 8.01
N GLN A 836 -10.29 4.80 8.07
CA GLN A 836 -11.02 5.36 9.21
C GLN A 836 -11.22 4.43 10.42
N GLY A 837 -10.86 3.14 10.32
CA GLY A 837 -11.03 2.19 11.43
C GLY A 837 -10.11 0.97 11.41
N PHE A 838 -9.18 0.89 10.45
CA PHE A 838 -8.65 -0.41 10.06
C PHE A 838 -7.11 -0.54 10.02
N GLY A 839 -6.35 0.51 10.38
CA GLY A 839 -4.90 0.42 10.60
C GLY A 839 -4.16 -0.25 9.45
N ILE A 840 -4.04 0.44 8.32
CA ILE A 840 -3.61 -0.13 7.03
C ILE A 840 -2.22 -0.81 7.02
N PHE A 841 -1.41 -0.67 8.07
CA PHE A 841 -0.01 -1.11 8.01
C PHE A 841 0.43 -2.19 9.00
N THR A 842 -0.35 -2.65 9.96
CA THR A 842 0.12 -3.74 10.83
C THR A 842 -1.01 -4.43 11.60
N GLN A 843 -1.03 -5.77 11.51
CA GLN A 843 -1.71 -6.70 12.42
C GLN A 843 -3.17 -6.33 12.74
N ASP A 844 -4.03 -6.56 11.75
CA ASP A 844 -5.46 -6.44 11.90
C ASP A 844 -5.99 -7.42 12.97
N THR A 845 -6.23 -6.94 14.19
CA THR A 845 -6.71 -7.79 15.28
C THR A 845 -7.98 -8.60 14.96
N ALA A 846 -8.83 -8.20 14.01
CA ALA A 846 -10.02 -8.98 13.65
C ALA A 846 -9.68 -10.22 12.78
N ILE A 847 -8.61 -10.14 11.98
CA ILE A 847 -8.07 -11.29 11.23
C ILE A 847 -7.04 -12.05 12.07
N CYS A 848 -6.23 -11.32 12.86
CA CYS A 848 -5.05 -11.82 13.56
C CYS A 848 -5.32 -12.29 15.01
N ALA A 849 -6.50 -12.04 15.59
CA ALA A 849 -6.89 -12.59 16.89
C ALA A 849 -7.10 -14.11 16.78
N GLY A 850 -6.02 -14.85 17.01
CA GLY A 850 -5.95 -16.31 16.91
C GLY A 850 -4.54 -16.80 16.55
N ALA A 851 -3.72 -15.96 15.90
CA ALA A 851 -2.34 -16.29 15.58
C ALA A 851 -1.38 -16.19 16.77
N ALA A 852 -1.83 -15.65 17.92
CA ALA A 852 -1.00 -15.39 19.10
C ALA A 852 -0.92 -16.57 20.10
N THR A 853 -1.56 -17.71 19.82
CA THR A 853 -1.69 -18.82 20.81
C THR A 853 -1.07 -20.15 20.39
N SER A 854 -0.25 -20.20 19.34
CA SER A 854 0.53 -21.41 19.02
C SER A 854 1.99 -21.04 18.75
N SER A 855 2.69 -20.66 19.81
CA SER A 855 4.16 -20.70 19.89
C SER A 855 4.61 -22.06 20.40
#